data_AF-A0A9X1Q0M8-F1
#
_entry.id   AF-A0A9X1Q0M8-F1
#
_cell.length_a   1.000
_cell.length_b   1.000
_cell.length_c   1.000
_cell.angle_alpha   90.00
_cell.angle_beta   90.00
_cell.angle_gamma   90.00
#
_symmetry.space_group_name_H-M   'P 1'
#
loop_
_entity.id
_entity.type
_entity.pdbx_description
1 polymer ?
#
loop_
_entity_poly.entity_id
_entity_poly.type
_entity_poly.pdbx_seq_one_letter_code
_entity_poly.pdbx_strand_id
1 'polypeptide(L)'
;MTITDLVAAPDRQQAPLKTLAHVEFQLRVLGLLCAAAAGGPTKLKTPGSLDVWARYITLQRSSLQCDACQSAALDVADSIATLVAEGTSIRQMRNQVFHGGPTPQNVDLDALHAVVSANAERIVGIHEHGHIDRLEPFFLPISGELGALHDYSEACANYWPRRGPATDVTRTEVLEELQKLGLQSHDRVLENFAMDIEKDLRGFAERDSILAFVEPPEPIMVRWELRTSDGTVPRVDRFVVTADQARIWQSESGPKPYQAFLAQICNWKLLKERLLEQLEEQVALEGLIKEELFPELKEKVPHVPAQVRLAGESGEATITQACQRITEQTGLYNSHTNLITLTGEAGSGKTHSLLQFARESLSQDGGLNPLAIYISSSGASANSLDTLLDARMARTRILDKSSVLALCRAGLAILVIDGFDELLGFRTYDNPLTGLKPILDALRGRGTVILSARSSYSEARLRQNLERRNALEWPPDVQTLELLPWKREQLKALIGQLSIDAVRPDVPAEVQRLLTTPFFCLAFAAWARSDGTSEFLHFVVDAYLQRERRKLTGLGGSLFGSDVLADIFSEVAELIARNALPEVSEEDLELAASQALGRDLTKEEKRRLIALCGMSAEWAEEELSFRFTHLAIAEQFLARQVTRLPLDQAAALLFTVPVSALCAQLIVSLYQTEHGQAPTALIAALQQKLNAVEPYASDLPGAISLGELWAHVHATATTPRTARRIKVENLQIGGSGRVSLQEAHIQNLAVGPGVELALTASRIDRLDLSKTTGAALVGDSYQQVLEMLVHGELATGQTRIRHALGLPTDATEDVDEIDNFYLTNISLVRGPIVINARDHAPAGDKRLDWIREYPPATWQSFLRRMQDEGKIVLERVNASGPPKVRLRLTERPD
;
A
#
# COMPACT_ATOMS: atom_id res chain seq x y z
N MET A 1 58.34 -0.98 22.96
CA MET A 1 56.94 -1.35 22.66
C MET A 1 56.83 -1.59 21.17
N THR A 2 56.17 -2.68 20.81
CA THR A 2 56.30 -3.34 19.51
C THR A 2 54.97 -3.37 18.77
N ILE A 3 54.96 -3.70 17.48
CA ILE A 3 53.72 -4.00 16.75
C ILE A 3 52.90 -5.06 17.49
N THR A 4 53.55 -6.00 18.18
CA THR A 4 52.92 -7.00 19.06
C THR A 4 52.05 -6.38 20.14
N ASP A 5 52.51 -5.30 20.77
CA ASP A 5 51.74 -4.60 21.79
C ASP A 5 50.51 -3.90 21.19
N LEU A 6 50.63 -3.40 19.96
CA LEU A 6 49.61 -2.63 19.24
C LEU A 6 48.45 -3.48 18.75
N VAL A 7 48.72 -4.69 18.24
CA VAL A 7 47.69 -5.58 17.66
C VAL A 7 47.18 -6.65 18.60
N ALA A 8 47.75 -6.76 19.80
CA ALA A 8 47.39 -7.81 20.76
C ALA A 8 45.89 -7.81 21.08
N ALA A 9 45.32 -9.02 21.13
CA ALA A 9 43.90 -9.24 21.36
C ALA A 9 43.42 -8.58 22.67
N PRO A 10 42.17 -8.08 22.72
CA PRO A 10 41.56 -7.57 23.94
C PRO A 10 41.24 -8.71 24.92
N ASP A 11 41.06 -8.37 26.20
CA ASP A 11 40.64 -9.34 27.22
C ASP A 11 39.29 -10.00 26.84
N ARG A 12 39.16 -11.31 27.08
CA ARG A 12 37.95 -12.10 26.74
C ARG A 12 36.65 -11.61 27.40
N GLN A 13 36.73 -10.71 28.37
CA GLN A 13 35.57 -10.13 29.07
C GLN A 13 35.08 -8.81 28.45
N GLN A 14 35.67 -8.35 27.33
CA GLN A 14 35.25 -7.10 26.68
C GLN A 14 33.95 -7.27 25.87
N ALA A 15 33.19 -6.17 25.76
CA ALA A 15 31.96 -6.16 25.00
C ALA A 15 32.21 -6.47 23.49
N PRO A 16 31.30 -7.21 22.81
CA PRO A 16 31.46 -7.60 21.40
C PRO A 16 31.80 -6.44 20.47
N LEU A 17 31.24 -5.26 20.77
CA LEU A 17 31.41 -4.02 20.02
C LEU A 17 32.86 -3.52 20.03
N LYS A 18 33.56 -3.66 21.18
CA LYS A 18 34.99 -3.33 21.30
C LYS A 18 35.85 -4.36 20.56
N THR A 19 35.45 -5.63 20.56
CA THR A 19 36.16 -6.69 19.82
C THR A 19 36.01 -6.51 18.30
N LEU A 20 34.85 -6.08 17.81
CA LEU A 20 34.65 -5.70 16.41
C LEU A 20 35.51 -4.50 16.00
N ALA A 21 35.61 -3.47 16.85
CA ALA A 21 36.49 -2.33 16.62
C ALA A 21 37.98 -2.74 16.52
N HIS A 22 38.39 -3.76 17.26
CA HIS A 22 39.76 -4.29 17.20
C HIS A 22 40.08 -4.93 15.85
N VAL A 23 39.13 -5.62 15.21
CA VAL A 23 39.35 -6.19 13.87
C VAL A 23 39.66 -5.08 12.86
N GLU A 24 38.90 -3.97 12.91
CA GLU A 24 39.13 -2.81 12.06
C GLU A 24 40.49 -2.15 12.33
N PHE A 25 40.86 -2.03 13.61
CA PHE A 25 42.16 -1.50 14.01
C PHE A 25 43.32 -2.40 13.53
N GLN A 26 43.19 -3.72 13.61
CA GLN A 26 44.19 -4.68 13.13
C GLN A 26 44.35 -4.62 11.59
N LEU A 27 43.26 -4.51 10.85
CA LEU A 27 43.29 -4.31 9.39
C LEU A 27 43.98 -2.99 9.03
N ARG A 28 43.74 -1.92 9.79
CA ARG A 28 44.46 -0.66 9.64
C ARG A 28 45.97 -0.86 9.85
N VAL A 29 46.37 -1.47 10.97
CA VAL A 29 47.78 -1.72 11.26
C VAL A 29 48.43 -2.53 10.14
N LEU A 30 47.80 -3.61 9.68
CA LEU A 30 48.34 -4.41 8.57
C LEU A 30 48.42 -3.61 7.26
N GLY A 31 47.42 -2.80 6.93
CA GLY A 31 47.45 -1.95 5.75
C GLY A 31 48.58 -0.92 5.81
N LEU A 32 48.84 -0.33 6.98
CA LEU A 32 49.97 0.58 7.20
C LEU A 32 51.32 -0.15 7.12
N LEU A 33 51.41 -1.40 7.57
CA LEU A 33 52.60 -2.23 7.38
C LEU A 33 52.84 -2.55 5.90
N CYS A 34 51.79 -2.86 5.14
CA CYS A 34 51.90 -3.04 3.68
C CYS A 34 52.30 -1.73 2.97
N ALA A 35 51.80 -0.59 3.44
CA ALA A 35 52.21 0.73 2.97
C ALA A 35 53.70 1.01 3.25
N ALA A 36 54.17 0.68 4.46
CA ALA A 36 55.57 0.81 4.84
C ALA A 36 56.49 -0.09 3.99
N ALA A 37 56.08 -1.33 3.72
CA ALA A 37 56.82 -2.25 2.85
C ALA A 37 56.85 -1.79 1.37
N ALA A 38 55.81 -1.08 0.90
CA ALA A 38 55.72 -0.64 -0.48
C ALA A 38 56.63 0.57 -0.82
N GLY A 39 57.02 1.37 0.18
CA GLY A 39 58.00 2.46 0.03
C GLY A 39 57.63 3.58 -0.96
N GLY A 40 56.37 3.68 -1.39
CA GLY A 40 55.92 4.63 -2.42
C GLY A 40 54.55 5.24 -2.11
N PRO A 41 54.05 6.17 -2.95
CA PRO A 41 52.80 6.87 -2.69
C PRO A 41 51.62 5.90 -2.66
N THR A 42 50.84 5.94 -1.58
CA THR A 42 49.77 4.99 -1.34
C THR A 42 48.42 5.59 -1.72
N LYS A 43 47.63 4.88 -2.52
CA LYS A 43 46.21 5.24 -2.80
C LYS A 43 45.30 4.91 -1.61
N LEU A 44 45.86 4.89 -0.41
CA LEU A 44 45.15 4.57 0.81
C LEU A 44 44.37 5.82 1.25
N LYS A 45 43.10 5.63 1.61
CA LYS A 45 42.23 6.71 2.11
C LYS A 45 42.07 6.54 3.61
N THR A 46 42.46 7.55 4.38
CA THR A 46 42.24 7.61 5.84
C THR A 46 41.14 8.63 6.15
N PRO A 47 40.18 8.31 7.04
CA PRO A 47 39.86 6.98 7.57
C PRO A 47 39.15 6.10 6.53
N GLY A 48 39.64 4.86 6.34
CA GLY A 48 39.04 3.87 5.44
C GLY A 48 38.14 2.87 6.19
N SER A 49 37.08 2.37 5.53
CA SER A 49 36.23 1.28 6.05
C SER A 49 36.95 -0.08 6.02
N LEU A 50 36.39 -1.09 6.71
CA LEU A 50 36.87 -2.49 6.64
C LEU A 50 37.12 -2.96 5.21
N ASP A 51 36.18 -2.68 4.30
CA ASP A 51 36.27 -3.06 2.88
C ASP A 51 37.41 -2.35 2.15
N VAL A 52 37.67 -1.08 2.50
CA VAL A 52 38.76 -0.31 1.90
C VAL A 52 40.12 -0.87 2.35
N TRP A 53 40.26 -1.20 3.63
CA TRP A 53 41.48 -1.78 4.18
C TRP A 53 41.73 -3.20 3.67
N ALA A 54 40.73 -4.09 3.70
CA ALA A 54 40.87 -5.45 3.18
C ALA A 54 41.24 -5.46 1.69
N ARG A 55 40.57 -4.62 0.88
CA ARG A 55 40.92 -4.46 -0.55
C ARG A 55 42.33 -3.91 -0.73
N TYR A 56 42.74 -2.93 0.09
CA TYR A 56 44.08 -2.35 0.01
C TYR A 56 45.15 -3.39 0.34
N ILE A 57 44.99 -4.14 1.43
CA ILE A 57 45.89 -5.24 1.82
C ILE A 57 45.98 -6.27 0.68
N THR A 58 44.84 -6.66 0.10
CA THR A 58 44.80 -7.60 -1.03
C THR A 58 45.61 -7.11 -2.22
N LEU A 59 45.56 -5.82 -2.53
CA LEU A 59 46.29 -5.21 -3.64
C LEU A 59 47.78 -5.00 -3.34
N GLN A 60 48.13 -4.75 -2.07
CA GLN A 60 49.49 -4.35 -1.66
C GLN A 60 50.29 -5.48 -1.01
N ARG A 61 49.71 -6.66 -0.77
CA ARG A 61 50.42 -7.79 -0.16
C ARG A 61 51.68 -8.19 -0.93
N SER A 62 51.72 -8.03 -2.25
CA SER A 62 52.89 -8.34 -3.07
C SER A 62 54.13 -7.54 -2.67
N SER A 63 53.94 -6.39 -2.03
CA SER A 63 55.01 -5.54 -1.48
C SER A 63 55.75 -6.20 -0.31
N LEU A 64 55.18 -7.24 0.32
CA LEU A 64 55.84 -8.02 1.37
C LEU A 64 56.89 -9.00 0.80
N GLN A 65 56.97 -9.20 -0.53
CA GLN A 65 58.01 -10.00 -1.22
C GLN A 65 58.25 -11.42 -0.64
N CYS A 66 57.26 -11.99 0.06
CA CYS A 66 57.33 -13.33 0.67
C CYS A 66 55.96 -14.01 0.56
N ASP A 67 55.93 -15.24 0.04
CA ASP A 67 54.68 -15.96 -0.19
C ASP A 67 53.94 -16.27 1.12
N ALA A 68 54.68 -16.61 2.19
CA ALA A 68 54.09 -16.87 3.50
C ALA A 68 53.41 -15.60 4.09
N CYS A 69 54.07 -14.45 4.00
CA CYS A 69 53.54 -13.17 4.49
C CYS A 69 52.42 -12.62 3.59
N GLN A 70 52.48 -12.88 2.28
CA GLN A 70 51.39 -12.58 1.36
C GLN A 70 50.13 -13.39 1.67
N SER A 71 50.28 -14.69 1.94
CA SER A 71 49.18 -15.56 2.34
C SER A 71 48.60 -15.13 3.69
N ALA A 72 49.46 -14.84 4.68
CA ALA A 72 49.03 -14.36 5.99
C ALA A 72 48.29 -13.02 5.90
N ALA A 73 48.73 -12.11 5.03
CA ALA A 73 48.05 -10.83 4.81
C ALA A 73 46.67 -11.01 4.15
N LEU A 74 46.54 -11.96 3.22
CA LEU A 74 45.26 -12.31 2.60
C LEU A 74 44.31 -12.93 3.64
N ASP A 75 44.77 -13.85 4.48
CA ASP A 75 43.95 -14.45 5.54
C ASP A 75 43.36 -13.38 6.47
N VAL A 76 44.15 -12.35 6.83
CA VAL A 76 43.67 -11.24 7.66
C VAL A 76 42.64 -10.38 6.92
N ALA A 77 42.84 -10.12 5.62
CA ALA A 77 41.88 -9.37 4.80
C ALA A 77 40.56 -10.13 4.62
N ASP A 78 40.61 -11.43 4.38
CA ASP A 78 39.45 -12.30 4.18
C ASP A 78 38.72 -12.60 5.50
N SER A 79 39.35 -12.36 6.65
CA SER A 79 38.75 -12.63 7.96
C SER A 79 37.47 -11.83 8.22
N ILE A 80 37.26 -10.71 7.53
CA ILE A 80 36.00 -9.93 7.60
C ILE A 80 34.78 -10.70 7.09
N ALA A 81 34.97 -11.75 6.28
CA ALA A 81 33.91 -12.61 5.78
C ALA A 81 33.52 -13.74 6.77
N THR A 82 34.26 -13.90 7.88
CA THR A 82 33.99 -14.92 8.90
C THR A 82 32.61 -14.72 9.51
N LEU A 83 31.81 -15.77 9.56
CA LEU A 83 30.49 -15.76 10.21
C LEU A 83 30.65 -15.73 11.72
N VAL A 84 30.03 -14.75 12.37
CA VAL A 84 30.06 -14.56 13.83
C VAL A 84 28.65 -14.50 14.43
N ALA A 85 27.63 -14.78 13.62
CA ALA A 85 26.26 -15.16 14.02
C ALA A 85 25.59 -15.88 12.83
N GLU A 86 24.37 -16.38 13.00
CA GLU A 86 23.61 -17.05 11.94
C GLU A 86 23.53 -16.19 10.67
N GLY A 87 24.20 -16.64 9.61
CA GLY A 87 24.23 -15.97 8.31
C GLY A 87 24.90 -14.57 8.29
N THR A 88 25.50 -14.12 9.39
CA THR A 88 26.04 -12.76 9.53
C THR A 88 27.56 -12.78 9.70
N SER A 89 28.26 -12.22 8.72
CA SER A 89 29.73 -12.04 8.74
C SER A 89 30.17 -10.87 9.64
N ILE A 90 31.44 -10.84 10.06
CA ILE A 90 32.05 -9.70 10.78
C ILE A 90 31.80 -8.39 10.02
N ARG A 91 31.92 -8.41 8.69
CA ARG A 91 31.62 -7.26 7.82
C ARG A 91 30.19 -6.76 7.99
N GLN A 92 29.20 -7.65 7.84
CA GLN A 92 27.79 -7.30 7.98
C GLN A 92 27.46 -6.85 9.41
N MET A 93 28.01 -7.56 10.40
CA MET A 93 27.84 -7.29 11.82
C MET A 93 28.37 -5.91 12.21
N ARG A 94 29.61 -5.59 11.81
CA ARG A 94 30.23 -4.28 12.03
C ARG A 94 29.41 -3.20 11.35
N ASN A 95 29.02 -3.39 10.09
CA ASN A 95 28.22 -2.39 9.38
C ASN A 95 26.87 -2.16 10.08
N GLN A 96 26.17 -3.21 10.49
CA GLN A 96 24.92 -3.09 11.24
C GLN A 96 25.12 -2.30 12.55
N VAL A 97 26.13 -2.63 13.35
CA VAL A 97 26.36 -2.03 14.67
C VAL A 97 26.89 -0.59 14.58
N PHE A 98 27.86 -0.33 13.70
CA PHE A 98 28.49 0.99 13.55
C PHE A 98 27.64 1.97 12.71
N HIS A 99 26.62 1.49 12.01
CA HIS A 99 25.61 2.32 11.34
C HIS A 99 24.30 2.45 12.15
N GLY A 100 24.35 2.23 13.47
CA GLY A 100 23.23 2.51 14.38
C GLY A 100 22.12 1.46 14.40
N GLY A 101 22.34 0.29 13.80
CA GLY A 101 21.44 -0.85 13.89
C GLY A 101 21.41 -1.47 15.30
N PRO A 102 20.39 -2.31 15.59
CA PRO A 102 20.24 -2.93 16.91
C PRO A 102 21.45 -3.82 17.23
N THR A 103 21.86 -3.84 18.50
CA THR A 103 22.90 -4.75 18.98
C THR A 103 22.51 -6.19 18.64
N PRO A 104 23.32 -6.91 17.85
CA PRO A 104 23.01 -8.26 17.40
C PRO A 104 22.82 -9.19 18.59
N GLN A 105 21.72 -9.94 18.59
CA GLN A 105 21.49 -11.01 19.54
C GLN A 105 22.18 -12.28 19.01
N ASN A 106 22.82 -13.06 19.89
CA ASN A 106 23.53 -14.31 19.56
C ASN A 106 24.85 -14.16 18.77
N VAL A 107 25.69 -13.19 19.13
CA VAL A 107 27.08 -13.12 18.61
C VAL A 107 27.90 -14.28 19.18
N ASP A 108 28.53 -15.05 18.30
CA ASP A 108 29.56 -16.02 18.67
C ASP A 108 30.85 -15.28 19.04
N LEU A 109 30.96 -14.97 20.34
CA LEU A 109 32.11 -14.27 20.90
C LEU A 109 33.41 -15.07 20.80
N ASP A 110 33.32 -16.40 20.83
CA ASP A 110 34.50 -17.27 20.73
C ASP A 110 35.06 -17.24 19.30
N ALA A 111 34.19 -17.30 18.29
CA ALA A 111 34.59 -17.13 16.89
C ALA A 111 35.19 -15.74 16.62
N LEU A 112 34.58 -14.68 17.16
CA LEU A 112 35.10 -13.32 17.02
C LEU A 112 36.45 -13.12 17.71
N HIS A 113 36.64 -13.67 18.91
CA HIS A 113 37.93 -13.63 19.62
C HIS A 113 39.00 -14.47 18.92
N ALA A 114 38.64 -15.61 18.33
CA ALA A 114 39.55 -16.43 17.53
C ALA A 114 40.08 -15.64 16.32
N VAL A 115 39.21 -14.89 15.63
CA VAL A 115 39.61 -14.04 14.50
C VAL A 115 40.59 -12.96 14.95
N VAL A 116 40.30 -12.23 16.02
CA VAL A 116 41.19 -11.16 16.53
C VAL A 116 42.54 -11.72 16.98
N SER A 117 42.55 -12.90 17.62
CA SER A 117 43.80 -13.54 18.07
C SER A 117 44.64 -14.02 16.89
N ALA A 118 44.01 -14.69 15.92
CA ALA A 118 44.69 -15.17 14.72
C ALA A 118 45.19 -14.00 13.83
N ASN A 119 44.44 -12.90 13.77
CA ASN A 119 44.89 -11.68 13.10
C ASN A 119 46.13 -11.09 13.79
N ALA A 120 46.14 -11.01 15.13
CA ALA A 120 47.29 -10.51 15.87
C ALA A 120 48.56 -11.33 15.60
N GLU A 121 48.46 -12.67 15.70
CA GLU A 121 49.58 -13.59 15.44
C GLU A 121 50.13 -13.43 14.02
N ARG A 122 49.24 -13.36 13.01
CA ARG A 122 49.65 -13.17 11.61
C ARG A 122 50.32 -11.82 11.39
N ILE A 123 49.78 -10.73 11.94
CA ILE A 123 50.35 -9.39 11.78
C ILE A 123 51.73 -9.30 12.44
N VAL A 124 51.89 -9.88 13.64
CA VAL A 124 53.18 -9.95 14.32
C VAL A 124 54.18 -10.77 13.51
N GLY A 125 53.78 -11.94 13.00
CA GLY A 125 54.63 -12.77 12.15
C GLY A 125 55.09 -12.05 10.88
N ILE A 126 54.21 -11.29 10.22
CA ILE A 126 54.56 -10.47 9.05
C ILE A 126 55.61 -9.41 9.41
N HIS A 127 55.44 -8.73 10.55
CA HIS A 127 56.39 -7.72 11.01
C HIS A 127 57.74 -8.33 11.40
N GLU A 128 57.76 -9.45 12.15
CA GLU A 128 58.97 -10.14 12.59
C GLU A 128 59.76 -10.77 11.43
N HIS A 129 59.10 -11.07 10.31
CA HIS A 129 59.74 -11.57 9.10
C HIS A 129 60.62 -10.50 8.39
N GLY A 130 60.56 -9.24 8.82
CA GLY A 130 61.54 -8.21 8.43
C GLY A 130 61.33 -7.60 7.04
N HIS A 131 60.08 -7.47 6.59
CA HIS A 131 59.74 -6.85 5.29
C HIS A 131 59.76 -5.32 5.30
N ILE A 132 59.93 -4.70 6.46
CA ILE A 132 59.73 -3.28 6.66
C ILE A 132 60.99 -2.71 7.30
N ASP A 133 61.72 -1.89 6.54
CA ASP A 133 62.97 -1.29 6.99
C ASP A 133 62.74 -0.11 7.95
N ARG A 134 61.61 0.59 7.81
CA ARG A 134 61.25 1.77 8.63
C ARG A 134 59.75 1.81 8.90
N LEU A 135 59.39 1.97 10.17
CA LEU A 135 58.00 2.10 10.61
C LEU A 135 57.48 3.54 10.53
N GLU A 136 58.36 4.54 10.63
CA GLU A 136 58.01 5.94 10.37
C GLU A 136 57.79 6.18 8.86
N PRO A 137 56.84 7.04 8.46
CA PRO A 137 55.99 7.87 9.32
C PRO A 137 54.71 7.17 9.81
N PHE A 138 54.44 5.91 9.46
CA PHE A 138 53.14 5.28 9.75
C PHE A 138 52.92 4.88 11.21
N PHE A 139 54.00 4.65 11.97
CA PHE A 139 53.93 4.33 13.39
C PHE A 139 54.93 5.19 14.18
N LEU A 140 54.47 5.79 15.27
CA LEU A 140 55.27 6.67 16.12
C LEU A 140 55.14 6.34 17.61
N PRO A 141 56.21 6.48 18.40
CA PRO A 141 56.12 6.41 19.85
C PRO A 141 55.47 7.69 20.41
N ILE A 142 54.38 7.52 21.16
CA ILE A 142 53.57 8.58 21.77
C ILE A 142 53.41 8.27 23.24
N SER A 143 53.93 9.13 24.10
CA SER A 143 53.83 8.99 25.56
C SER A 143 54.28 7.62 26.10
N GLY A 144 55.24 6.98 25.40
CA GLY A 144 55.77 5.66 25.77
C GLY A 144 55.13 4.47 25.06
N GLU A 145 54.00 4.63 24.34
CA GLU A 145 53.34 3.58 23.55
C GLU A 145 53.50 3.79 22.04
N LEU A 146 53.43 2.73 21.23
CA LEU A 146 53.45 2.86 19.77
C LEU A 146 52.03 3.20 19.28
N GLY A 147 51.89 4.29 18.53
CA GLY A 147 50.65 4.71 17.87
C GLY A 147 50.67 4.44 16.37
N ALA A 148 49.55 3.98 15.82
CA ALA A 148 49.33 3.86 14.37
C ALA A 148 48.75 5.15 13.80
N LEU A 149 49.21 5.57 12.63
CA LEU A 149 48.64 6.69 11.89
C LEU A 149 47.14 6.46 11.68
N HIS A 150 46.32 7.37 12.19
CA HIS A 150 44.89 7.37 11.97
C HIS A 150 44.51 8.24 10.78
N ASP A 151 45.04 9.45 10.76
CA ASP A 151 44.80 10.46 9.74
C ASP A 151 45.88 11.56 9.78
N TYR A 152 46.00 12.38 8.74
CA TYR A 152 46.84 13.58 8.79
C TYR A 152 46.38 14.67 7.81
N SER A 153 46.84 15.89 8.09
CA SER A 153 46.66 17.11 7.30
C SER A 153 48.02 17.77 7.05
N GLU A 154 48.03 18.93 6.39
CA GLU A 154 49.24 19.76 6.29
C GLU A 154 49.74 20.26 7.65
N ALA A 155 48.87 20.36 8.66
CA ALA A 155 49.18 20.96 9.95
C ALA A 155 49.52 19.94 11.05
N CYS A 156 48.95 18.73 11.00
CA CYS A 156 49.16 17.70 12.03
C CYS A 156 48.88 16.29 11.51
N ALA A 157 49.47 15.29 12.15
CA ALA A 157 49.21 13.88 11.93
C ALA A 157 48.68 13.25 13.22
N ASN A 158 47.49 12.65 13.15
CA ASN A 158 46.80 12.03 14.26
C ASN A 158 47.17 10.55 14.35
N TYR A 159 47.61 10.12 15.53
CA TYR A 159 48.03 8.74 15.78
C TYR A 159 47.25 8.15 16.95
N TRP A 160 46.88 6.88 16.81
CA TRP A 160 46.12 6.13 17.81
C TRP A 160 47.00 5.08 18.50
N PRO A 161 47.27 5.22 19.81
CA PRO A 161 47.81 4.11 20.59
C PRO A 161 46.77 3.01 20.73
N ARG A 162 47.19 1.82 21.18
CA ARG A 162 46.24 0.73 21.49
C ARG A 162 45.29 1.13 22.62
N ARG A 163 45.78 1.89 23.60
CA ARG A 163 44.99 2.34 24.76
C ARG A 163 45.14 3.84 24.91
N GLY A 164 44.01 4.54 25.02
CA GLY A 164 43.98 5.98 25.26
C GLY A 164 43.55 6.80 24.04
N PRO A 165 43.52 8.14 24.18
CA PRO A 165 43.04 9.02 23.13
C PRO A 165 44.05 9.12 21.98
N ALA A 166 43.51 9.46 20.81
CA ALA A 166 44.27 9.92 19.68
C ALA A 166 45.18 11.09 20.07
N THR A 167 46.41 11.13 19.56
CA THR A 167 47.35 12.23 19.80
C THR A 167 47.77 12.86 18.49
N ASP A 168 47.69 14.18 18.42
CA ASP A 168 48.15 14.95 17.27
C ASP A 168 49.66 15.20 17.37
N VAL A 169 50.36 14.88 16.30
CA VAL A 169 51.80 15.07 16.14
C VAL A 169 52.03 16.12 15.07
N THR A 170 52.72 17.20 15.44
CA THR A 170 53.02 18.36 14.58
C THR A 170 54.48 18.39 14.12
N ARG A 171 55.19 17.26 14.20
CA ARG A 171 56.60 17.15 13.78
C ARG A 171 56.70 17.37 12.27
N THR A 172 57.35 18.46 11.86
CA THR A 172 57.48 18.86 10.44
C THR A 172 58.06 17.75 9.56
N GLU A 173 59.08 17.04 10.03
CA GLU A 173 59.71 15.91 9.32
C GLU A 173 58.71 14.78 8.98
N VAL A 174 57.80 14.48 9.91
CA VAL A 174 56.78 13.43 9.74
C VAL A 174 55.72 13.88 8.72
N LEU A 175 55.31 15.14 8.79
CA LEU A 175 54.30 15.70 7.88
C LEU A 175 54.83 15.78 6.45
N GLU A 176 56.08 16.20 6.26
CA GLU A 176 56.74 16.21 4.94
C GLU A 176 56.87 14.81 4.34
N GLU A 177 57.18 13.80 5.15
CA GLU A 177 57.22 12.40 4.69
C GLU A 177 55.84 11.88 4.31
N LEU A 178 54.80 12.17 5.11
CA LEU A 178 53.41 11.78 4.79
C LEU A 178 52.90 12.48 3.53
N GLN A 179 53.22 13.76 3.33
CA GLN A 179 52.87 14.51 2.11
C GLN A 179 53.54 13.90 0.86
N LYS A 180 54.81 13.49 0.94
CA LYS A 180 55.50 12.78 -0.16
C LYS A 180 54.85 11.44 -0.52
N LEU A 181 54.16 10.81 0.43
CA LEU A 181 53.49 9.51 0.27
C LEU A 181 52.04 9.62 -0.26
N GLY A 182 51.54 10.83 -0.53
CA GLY A 182 50.32 11.05 -1.33
C GLY A 182 49.02 10.46 -0.77
N LEU A 183 48.96 10.20 0.54
CA LEU A 183 47.72 9.84 1.23
C LEU A 183 46.78 11.08 1.24
N GLN A 184 45.49 10.91 0.94
CA GLN A 184 44.53 12.03 0.86
C GLN A 184 43.67 12.14 2.14
N SER A 185 43.56 13.38 2.62
CA SER A 185 43.10 13.91 3.91
C SER A 185 41.57 13.97 4.12
N HIS A 186 41.20 14.29 5.38
CA HIS A 186 39.91 14.83 5.85
C HIS A 186 39.34 16.05 5.08
N ASP A 187 40.08 16.62 4.11
CA ASP A 187 39.67 17.83 3.38
C ASP A 187 38.34 17.66 2.65
N ARG A 188 38.03 16.45 2.14
CA ARG A 188 36.79 16.23 1.38
C ARG A 188 35.51 16.34 2.22
N VAL A 189 35.52 15.99 3.51
CA VAL A 189 34.33 16.10 4.38
C VAL A 189 34.08 17.55 4.76
N LEU A 190 35.16 18.28 5.07
CA LEU A 190 35.12 19.71 5.38
C LEU A 190 34.73 20.54 4.15
N GLU A 191 35.31 20.25 2.98
CA GLU A 191 34.95 20.86 1.69
C GLU A 191 33.49 20.57 1.32
N ASN A 192 33.03 19.32 1.45
CA ASN A 192 31.62 18.97 1.19
C ASN A 192 30.68 19.72 2.14
N PHE A 193 31.06 19.91 3.41
CA PHE A 193 30.26 20.68 4.35
C PHE A 193 30.28 22.18 4.02
N ALA A 194 31.42 22.74 3.63
CA ALA A 194 31.51 24.13 3.17
C ALA A 194 30.61 24.38 1.95
N MET A 195 30.62 23.47 0.97
CA MET A 195 29.72 23.51 -0.18
C MET A 195 28.24 23.41 0.22
N ASP A 196 27.91 22.54 1.19
CA ASP A 196 26.55 22.43 1.72
C ASP A 196 26.11 23.74 2.40
N ILE A 197 26.97 24.35 3.22
CA ILE A 197 26.69 25.63 3.89
C ILE A 197 26.46 26.73 2.86
N GLU A 198 27.34 26.87 1.87
CA GLU A 198 27.17 27.88 0.82
C GLU A 198 25.83 27.69 0.09
N LYS A 199 25.49 26.44 -0.26
CA LYS A 199 24.22 26.12 -0.92
C LYS A 199 23.01 26.40 -0.04
N ASP A 200 23.07 26.04 1.25
CA ASP A 200 21.99 26.25 2.21
C ASP A 200 21.74 27.74 2.44
N LEU A 201 22.81 28.54 2.50
CA LEU A 201 22.75 29.99 2.74
C LEU A 201 22.24 30.79 1.56
N ARG A 202 22.32 30.29 0.32
CA ARG A 202 21.81 31.02 -0.87
C ARG A 202 20.34 31.44 -0.76
N GLY A 203 19.53 30.63 -0.06
CA GLY A 203 18.12 30.95 0.20
C GLY A 203 17.90 31.97 1.32
N PHE A 204 18.94 32.39 2.03
CA PHE A 204 18.85 33.34 3.15
C PHE A 204 19.68 34.60 2.90
N ALA A 205 20.69 34.51 2.03
CA ALA A 205 21.65 35.58 1.79
C ALA A 205 21.22 36.55 0.68
N GLU A 206 21.76 37.78 0.71
CA GLU A 206 21.72 38.69 -0.43
C GLU A 206 22.52 38.10 -1.60
N ARG A 207 22.15 38.44 -2.84
CA ARG A 207 22.77 37.84 -4.04
C ARG A 207 24.28 38.05 -4.01
N ASP A 208 25.01 36.96 -4.22
CA ASP A 208 26.48 36.92 -4.30
C ASP A 208 27.22 37.46 -3.06
N SER A 209 26.54 37.53 -1.90
CA SER A 209 27.13 38.04 -0.65
C SER A 209 27.86 36.98 0.18
N ILE A 210 27.77 35.69 -0.18
CA ILE A 210 28.33 34.59 0.60
C ILE A 210 29.81 34.42 0.26
N LEU A 211 30.66 34.57 1.27
CA LEU A 211 32.10 34.32 1.20
C LEU A 211 32.45 33.27 2.26
N ALA A 212 32.63 32.02 1.82
CA ALA A 212 33.10 30.93 2.67
C ALA A 212 34.63 30.83 2.60
N PHE A 213 35.27 30.90 3.78
CA PHE A 213 36.70 30.70 3.96
C PHE A 213 36.92 29.33 4.59
N VAL A 214 37.77 28.52 3.96
CA VAL A 214 38.20 27.20 4.45
C VAL A 214 39.72 27.26 4.54
N GLU A 215 40.26 27.45 5.74
CA GLU A 215 41.68 27.33 6.02
C GLU A 215 41.85 26.21 7.06
N PRO A 216 42.12 24.95 6.65
CA PRO A 216 42.41 23.88 7.60
C PRO A 216 43.60 24.28 8.50
N PRO A 217 43.60 24.02 9.82
CA PRO A 217 42.63 23.27 10.64
C PRO A 217 41.53 24.13 11.28
N GLU A 218 41.27 25.34 10.79
CA GLU A 218 40.32 26.29 11.37
C GLU A 218 38.85 25.94 11.05
N PRO A 219 37.87 26.38 11.88
CA PRO A 219 36.45 26.30 11.55
C PRO A 219 36.14 26.94 10.19
N ILE A 220 35.20 26.35 9.44
CA ILE A 220 34.63 26.96 8.24
C ILE A 220 34.02 28.30 8.65
N MET A 221 34.59 29.40 8.17
CA MET A 221 34.11 30.74 8.48
C MET A 221 33.34 31.27 7.28
N VAL A 222 32.09 31.66 7.49
CA VAL A 222 31.26 32.21 6.42
C VAL A 222 30.89 33.64 6.76
N ARG A 223 31.27 34.56 5.86
CA ARG A 223 30.84 35.96 5.89
C ARG A 223 29.74 36.14 4.85
N TRP A 224 28.61 36.70 5.24
CA TRP A 224 27.45 36.80 4.37
C TRP A 224 26.47 37.87 4.86
N GLU A 225 25.57 38.29 3.98
CA GLU A 225 24.51 39.26 4.31
C GLU A 225 23.16 38.55 4.43
N LEU A 226 22.63 38.44 5.64
CA LEU A 226 21.30 37.84 5.89
C LEU A 226 20.20 38.78 5.42
N ARG A 227 19.30 38.29 4.56
CA ARG A 227 18.08 39.00 4.17
C ARG A 227 17.08 38.99 5.32
N THR A 228 16.58 40.16 5.66
CA THR A 228 15.52 40.36 6.65
C THR A 228 14.42 41.23 6.05
N SER A 229 13.29 41.37 6.74
CA SER A 229 12.22 42.27 6.30
C SER A 229 12.64 43.74 6.23
N ASP A 230 13.66 44.13 6.99
CA ASP A 230 14.11 45.52 7.15
C ASP A 230 15.39 45.84 6.36
N GLY A 231 15.85 44.91 5.49
CA GLY A 231 17.07 45.04 4.70
C GLY A 231 18.04 43.87 4.92
N THR A 232 19.33 44.10 4.71
CA THR A 232 20.36 43.08 4.90
C THR A 232 21.13 43.29 6.20
N VAL A 233 21.51 42.20 6.87
CA VAL A 233 22.30 42.23 8.10
C VAL A 233 23.61 41.46 7.86
N PRO A 234 24.79 42.11 7.96
CA PRO A 234 26.06 41.42 7.81
C PRO A 234 26.27 40.45 8.98
N ARG A 235 26.73 39.24 8.68
CA ARG A 235 26.97 38.17 9.64
C ARG A 235 28.28 37.43 9.38
N VAL A 236 28.85 36.90 10.45
CA VAL A 236 29.97 35.96 10.40
C VAL A 236 29.62 34.77 11.27
N ASP A 237 29.52 33.60 10.65
CA ASP A 237 29.19 32.35 11.33
C ASP A 237 30.35 31.36 11.16
N ARG A 238 30.61 30.55 12.21
CA ARG A 238 31.71 29.58 12.26
C ARG A 238 31.15 28.18 12.41
N PHE A 239 31.67 27.23 11.63
CA PHE A 239 31.21 25.84 11.62
C PHE A 239 32.38 24.87 11.76
N VAL A 240 32.16 23.79 12.50
CA VAL A 240 33.14 22.72 12.71
C VAL A 240 32.46 21.37 12.43
N VAL A 241 33.24 20.45 11.89
CA VAL A 241 32.87 19.03 11.84
C VAL A 241 33.63 18.33 12.96
N THR A 242 32.92 17.68 13.87
CA THR A 242 33.53 16.93 14.97
C THR A 242 34.07 15.57 14.48
N ALA A 243 34.83 14.87 15.31
CA ALA A 243 35.40 13.56 14.96
C ALA A 243 34.34 12.48 14.63
N ASP A 244 33.12 12.63 15.14
CA ASP A 244 31.93 11.83 14.82
C ASP A 244 31.15 12.38 13.61
N GLN A 245 31.75 13.29 12.83
CA GLN A 245 31.15 13.96 11.67
C GLN A 245 29.91 14.83 11.98
N ALA A 246 29.67 15.15 13.25
CA ALA A 246 28.58 16.04 13.60
C ALA A 246 28.87 17.47 13.13
N ARG A 247 27.87 18.10 12.52
CA ARG A 247 27.94 19.47 12.00
C ARG A 247 27.57 20.45 13.11
N ILE A 248 28.55 21.20 13.59
CA ILE A 248 28.40 22.12 14.72
C ILE A 248 28.53 23.56 14.25
N TRP A 249 27.60 24.40 14.69
CA TRP A 249 27.66 25.85 14.60
C TRP A 249 28.21 26.42 15.92
N GLN A 250 29.28 27.21 15.84
CA GLN A 250 29.86 27.90 16.99
C GLN A 250 29.14 29.24 17.20
N SER A 251 28.02 29.19 17.91
CA SER A 251 27.29 30.40 18.30
C SER A 251 28.00 31.16 19.44
N GLU A 252 27.67 32.43 19.64
CA GLU A 252 28.16 33.22 20.79
C GLU A 252 27.80 32.59 22.14
N SER A 253 26.69 31.84 22.19
CA SER A 253 26.23 31.10 23.38
C SER A 253 26.84 29.70 23.53
N GLY A 254 27.80 29.33 22.67
CA GLY A 254 28.46 28.02 22.66
C GLY A 254 28.11 27.16 21.43
N PRO A 255 28.68 25.94 21.35
CA PRO A 255 28.48 25.02 20.23
C PRO A 255 27.03 24.52 20.19
N LYS A 256 26.40 24.61 19.02
CA LYS A 256 25.04 24.12 18.77
C LYS A 256 25.01 23.27 17.50
N PRO A 257 24.03 22.37 17.32
CA PRO A 257 23.86 21.66 16.06
C PRO A 257 23.61 22.63 14.89
N TYR A 258 24.05 22.26 13.68
CA TYR A 258 23.79 23.04 12.47
C TYR A 258 22.30 23.32 12.21
N GLN A 259 21.41 22.41 12.64
CA GLN A 259 19.96 22.64 12.61
C GLN A 259 19.54 23.87 13.44
N ALA A 260 20.15 24.10 14.59
CA ALA A 260 19.84 25.26 15.43
C ALA A 260 20.24 26.58 14.74
N PHE A 261 21.30 26.57 13.93
CA PHE A 261 21.70 27.70 13.11
C PHE A 261 20.62 28.04 12.07
N LEU A 262 20.20 27.05 11.27
CA LEU A 262 19.17 27.26 10.25
C LEU A 262 17.84 27.73 10.86
N ALA A 263 17.44 27.13 11.98
CA ALA A 263 16.24 27.53 12.72
C ALA A 263 16.33 28.99 13.23
N GLN A 264 17.52 29.45 13.62
CA GLN A 264 17.72 30.82 14.06
C GLN A 264 17.60 31.82 12.90
N ILE A 265 18.27 31.57 11.78
CA ILE A 265 18.28 32.53 10.64
C ILE A 265 16.91 32.62 9.95
N CYS A 266 16.09 31.57 10.01
CA CYS A 266 14.74 31.60 9.44
C CYS A 266 13.67 32.08 10.42
N ASN A 267 14.04 32.53 11.63
CA ASN A 267 13.12 32.87 12.71
C ASN A 267 12.06 31.78 12.95
N TRP A 268 12.51 30.62 13.43
CA TRP A 268 11.72 29.39 13.56
C TRP A 268 10.29 29.57 14.08
N LYS A 269 10.13 30.37 15.14
CA LYS A 269 8.83 30.63 15.76
C LYS A 269 7.89 31.36 14.80
N LEU A 270 8.36 32.46 14.20
CA LEU A 270 7.57 33.24 13.24
C LEU A 270 7.25 32.43 11.97
N LEU A 271 8.20 31.61 11.51
CA LEU A 271 7.98 30.72 10.38
C LEU A 271 6.85 29.72 10.67
N LYS A 272 6.88 29.07 11.84
CA LYS A 272 5.84 28.14 12.29
C LYS A 272 4.46 28.82 12.35
N GLU A 273 4.39 30.03 12.91
CA GLU A 273 3.15 30.83 12.97
C GLU A 273 2.58 31.14 11.57
N ARG A 274 3.43 31.60 10.64
CA ARG A 274 2.99 31.93 9.26
C ARG A 274 2.59 30.70 8.45
N LEU A 275 3.30 29.59 8.59
CA LEU A 275 2.95 28.33 7.93
C LEU A 275 1.63 27.79 8.49
N LEU A 276 1.40 27.90 9.80
CA LEU A 276 0.14 27.50 10.42
C LEU A 276 -1.02 28.36 9.91
N GLU A 277 -0.89 29.68 9.89
CA GLU A 277 -1.92 30.59 9.33
C GLU A 277 -2.29 30.20 7.88
N GLN A 278 -1.28 29.96 7.03
CA GLN A 278 -1.50 29.55 5.66
C GLN A 278 -2.11 28.15 5.50
N LEU A 279 -1.86 27.25 6.46
CA LEU A 279 -2.44 25.92 6.48
C LEU A 279 -3.91 25.99 6.92
N GLU A 280 -4.23 26.83 7.90
CA GLU A 280 -5.60 27.08 8.36
C GLU A 280 -6.49 27.61 7.23
N GLU A 281 -5.98 28.50 6.37
CA GLU A 281 -6.68 28.94 5.15
C GLU A 281 -7.05 27.76 4.23
N GLN A 282 -6.13 26.79 4.05
CA GLN A 282 -6.38 25.62 3.20
C GLN A 282 -7.35 24.65 3.84
N VAL A 283 -7.25 24.43 5.16
CA VAL A 283 -8.21 23.60 5.90
C VAL A 283 -9.61 24.22 5.84
N ALA A 284 -9.72 25.56 5.94
CA ALA A 284 -10.99 26.26 5.79
C ALA A 284 -11.56 26.10 4.37
N LEU A 285 -10.73 26.20 3.33
CA LEU A 285 -11.16 25.99 1.94
C LEU A 285 -11.63 24.54 1.69
N GLU A 286 -10.94 23.55 2.26
CA GLU A 286 -11.40 22.15 2.21
C GLU A 286 -12.71 21.96 2.99
N GLY A 287 -12.89 22.68 4.11
CA GLY A 287 -14.14 22.75 4.87
C GLY A 287 -15.30 23.29 4.04
N LEU A 288 -15.11 24.42 3.35
CA LEU A 288 -16.12 25.00 2.45
C LEU A 288 -16.49 24.04 1.31
N ILE A 289 -15.50 23.34 0.74
CA ILE A 289 -15.75 22.31 -0.28
C ILE A 289 -16.66 21.20 0.27
N LYS A 290 -16.41 20.75 1.51
CA LYS A 290 -17.23 19.73 2.19
C LYS A 290 -18.63 20.25 2.49
N GLU A 291 -18.77 21.48 2.96
CA GLU A 291 -20.07 22.12 3.22
C GLU A 291 -20.89 22.30 1.93
N GLU A 292 -20.24 22.61 0.81
CA GLU A 292 -20.91 22.72 -0.49
C GLU A 292 -21.36 21.35 -1.03
N LEU A 293 -20.58 20.30 -0.80
CA LEU A 293 -20.92 18.93 -1.20
C LEU A 293 -21.99 18.29 -0.30
N PHE A 294 -22.00 18.65 0.99
CA PHE A 294 -22.87 18.06 2.01
C PHE A 294 -23.50 19.17 2.88
N PRO A 295 -24.38 20.01 2.32
CA PRO A 295 -24.95 21.16 3.02
C PRO A 295 -25.82 20.79 4.23
N GLU A 296 -26.22 19.52 4.37
CA GLU A 296 -26.99 18.96 5.49
C GLU A 296 -26.11 18.70 6.73
N LEU A 297 -24.79 18.63 6.54
CA LEU A 297 -23.80 18.36 7.59
C LEU A 297 -23.21 19.64 8.19
N LYS A 298 -24.00 20.71 8.36
CA LYS A 298 -23.55 22.04 8.86
C LYS A 298 -22.79 22.03 10.21
N GLU A 299 -22.71 20.90 10.89
CA GLU A 299 -21.91 20.71 12.09
C GLU A 299 -20.47 20.35 11.74
N LYS A 300 -19.53 20.75 12.61
CA LYS A 300 -18.12 20.44 12.43
C LYS A 300 -17.91 18.92 12.43
N VAL A 301 -17.65 18.34 11.26
CA VAL A 301 -17.35 16.91 11.11
C VAL A 301 -16.13 16.57 11.99
N PRO A 302 -16.25 15.62 12.92
CA PRO A 302 -15.15 15.21 13.78
C PRO A 302 -13.96 14.69 12.98
N HIS A 303 -12.74 14.99 13.44
CA HIS A 303 -11.55 14.41 12.85
C HIS A 303 -11.42 12.94 13.28
N VAL A 304 -11.38 12.03 12.31
CA VAL A 304 -11.07 10.62 12.51
C VAL A 304 -9.62 10.38 12.05
N PRO A 305 -8.70 9.99 12.94
CA PRO A 305 -7.32 9.71 12.57
C PRO A 305 -7.24 8.58 11.54
N ALA A 306 -6.62 8.87 10.41
CA ALA A 306 -6.41 7.87 9.36
C ALA A 306 -5.26 6.94 9.75
N GLN A 307 -5.46 5.64 9.49
CA GLN A 307 -4.44 4.62 9.68
C GLN A 307 -3.74 4.36 8.35
N VAL A 308 -2.43 4.22 8.39
CA VAL A 308 -1.59 3.82 7.27
C VAL A 308 -0.86 2.53 7.58
N ARG A 309 -0.52 1.80 6.52
CA ARG A 309 0.39 0.66 6.56
C ARG A 309 1.64 0.98 5.75
N LEU A 310 2.81 0.73 6.33
CA LEU A 310 4.07 0.78 5.58
C LEU A 310 4.22 -0.51 4.78
N ALA A 311 4.53 -0.41 3.49
CA ALA A 311 4.71 -1.58 2.64
C ALA A 311 5.81 -2.50 3.19
N GLY A 312 5.49 -3.79 3.37
CA GLY A 312 6.41 -4.78 3.95
C GLY A 312 6.31 -4.93 5.47
N GLU A 313 5.53 -4.09 6.17
CA GLU A 313 5.24 -4.23 7.60
C GLU A 313 3.77 -4.64 7.86
N SER A 314 3.57 -5.47 8.88
CA SER A 314 2.22 -5.89 9.31
C SER A 314 1.54 -4.89 10.26
N GLY A 315 2.25 -3.82 10.66
CA GLY A 315 1.77 -2.85 11.65
C GLY A 315 0.95 -1.71 11.03
N GLU A 316 -0.06 -1.24 11.78
CA GLU A 316 -0.79 -0.01 11.48
C GLU A 316 -0.18 1.17 12.27
N ALA A 317 -0.18 2.35 11.69
CA ALA A 317 0.32 3.57 12.32
C ALA A 317 -0.44 4.80 11.79
N THR A 318 -0.35 5.93 12.50
CA THR A 318 -0.71 7.22 11.89
C THR A 318 0.39 7.68 10.92
N ILE A 319 0.08 8.62 10.02
CA ILE A 319 1.08 9.21 9.11
C ILE A 319 2.25 9.79 9.92
N THR A 320 1.97 10.49 11.01
CA THR A 320 2.97 11.07 11.92
C THR A 320 3.92 10.00 12.47
N GLN A 321 3.37 8.89 12.97
CA GLN A 321 4.16 7.77 13.51
C GLN A 321 4.97 7.07 12.42
N ALA A 322 4.40 6.86 11.24
CA ALA A 322 5.10 6.22 10.12
C ALA A 322 6.26 7.09 9.62
N CYS A 323 6.04 8.39 9.43
CA CYS A 323 7.10 9.34 9.04
C CYS A 323 8.22 9.41 10.08
N GLN A 324 7.87 9.39 11.38
CA GLN A 324 8.86 9.36 12.45
C GLN A 324 9.71 8.08 12.37
N ARG A 325 9.09 6.90 12.21
CA ARG A 325 9.82 5.64 12.04
C ARG A 325 10.75 5.65 10.83
N ILE A 326 10.26 6.11 9.67
CA ILE A 326 11.07 6.19 8.44
C ILE A 326 12.27 7.13 8.64
N THR A 327 12.04 8.29 9.26
CA THR A 327 13.09 9.29 9.50
C THR A 327 14.09 8.82 10.56
N GLU A 328 13.65 8.07 11.57
CA GLU A 328 14.51 7.46 12.59
C GLU A 328 15.35 6.30 12.02
N GLN A 329 14.76 5.44 11.17
CA GLN A 329 15.45 4.36 10.46
C GLN A 329 16.52 4.87 9.48
N THR A 330 16.40 6.11 9.01
CA THR A 330 17.36 6.76 8.11
C THR A 330 18.38 7.66 8.82
N GLY A 331 18.44 7.62 10.14
CA GLY A 331 19.32 8.46 10.96
C GLY A 331 20.83 8.35 10.70
N LEU A 332 21.44 9.52 10.49
CA LEU A 332 22.86 9.91 10.58
C LEU A 332 23.90 9.37 9.57
N TYR A 333 23.71 8.21 8.93
CA TYR A 333 24.70 7.70 7.95
C TYR A 333 24.13 7.25 6.60
N ASN A 334 22.80 7.29 6.42
CA ASN A 334 22.17 6.98 5.14
C ASN A 334 22.13 8.23 4.24
N SER A 335 22.89 8.21 3.15
CA SER A 335 22.99 9.30 2.17
C SER A 335 21.89 9.24 1.09
N HIS A 336 20.64 9.02 1.48
CA HIS A 336 19.52 8.98 0.53
C HIS A 336 18.39 9.90 0.98
N THR A 337 17.73 10.54 0.01
CA THR A 337 16.50 11.30 0.24
C THR A 337 15.37 10.30 0.49
N ASN A 338 14.61 10.47 1.58
CA ASN A 338 13.41 9.68 1.83
C ASN A 338 12.28 10.18 0.92
N LEU A 339 11.81 9.34 0.02
CA LEU A 339 10.68 9.61 -0.84
C LEU A 339 9.51 8.72 -0.44
N ILE A 340 8.56 9.30 0.28
CA ILE A 340 7.41 8.60 0.82
C ILE A 340 6.22 8.80 -0.13
N THR A 341 5.67 7.72 -0.68
CA THR A 341 4.43 7.78 -1.47
C THR A 341 3.23 7.42 -0.59
N LEU A 342 2.22 8.28 -0.56
CA LEU A 342 0.95 8.02 0.11
C LEU A 342 -0.09 7.60 -0.93
N THR A 343 -0.48 6.33 -0.87
CA THR A 343 -1.49 5.71 -1.73
C THR A 343 -2.78 5.45 -0.97
N GLY A 344 -3.87 5.29 -1.71
CA GLY A 344 -5.17 4.94 -1.16
C GLY A 344 -6.28 5.28 -2.15
N GLU A 345 -7.45 4.67 -1.95
CA GLU A 345 -8.58 4.80 -2.85
C GLU A 345 -9.08 6.25 -3.04
N ALA A 346 -9.83 6.49 -4.11
CA ALA A 346 -10.44 7.79 -4.34
C ALA A 346 -11.48 8.10 -3.24
N GLY A 347 -11.27 9.16 -2.46
CA GLY A 347 -12.16 9.50 -1.34
C GLY A 347 -11.74 8.89 0.01
N SER A 348 -10.61 8.18 0.06
CA SER A 348 -10.01 7.62 1.28
C SER A 348 -9.55 8.68 2.31
N GLY A 349 -9.50 9.96 1.92
CA GLY A 349 -9.18 11.07 2.81
C GLY A 349 -7.72 11.55 2.76
N LYS A 350 -6.91 11.15 1.76
CA LYS A 350 -5.50 11.58 1.60
C LYS A 350 -5.23 13.06 1.90
N THR A 351 -5.91 13.97 1.20
CA THR A 351 -5.77 15.43 1.39
C THR A 351 -6.04 15.85 2.83
N HIS A 352 -7.18 15.42 3.40
CA HIS A 352 -7.52 15.70 4.80
C HIS A 352 -6.47 15.14 5.76
N SER A 353 -6.00 13.91 5.55
CA SER A 353 -4.98 13.28 6.38
C SER A 353 -3.64 14.00 6.33
N LEU A 354 -3.21 14.47 5.15
CA LEU A 354 -1.98 15.24 4.98
C LEU A 354 -2.07 16.64 5.59
N LEU A 355 -3.23 17.30 5.48
CA LEU A 355 -3.47 18.60 6.14
C LEU A 355 -3.43 18.46 7.67
N GLN A 356 -3.98 17.39 8.22
CA GLN A 356 -3.93 17.14 9.67
C GLN A 356 -2.53 16.77 10.14
N PHE A 357 -1.79 15.95 9.38
CA PHE A 357 -0.37 15.70 9.61
C PHE A 357 0.45 17.01 9.63
N ALA A 358 0.20 17.90 8.66
CA ALA A 358 0.87 19.20 8.61
C ALA A 358 0.50 20.08 9.81
N ARG A 359 -0.78 20.09 10.22
CA ARG A 359 -1.25 20.86 11.37
C ARG A 359 -0.65 20.32 12.67
N GLU A 360 -0.59 19.01 12.86
CA GLU A 360 0.04 18.37 14.02
C GLU A 360 1.51 18.78 14.13
N SER A 361 2.26 18.66 13.03
CA SER A 361 3.67 19.06 12.96
C SER A 361 3.88 20.55 13.30
N LEU A 362 2.99 21.43 12.82
CA LEU A 362 3.03 22.87 13.09
C LEU A 362 2.42 23.27 14.45
N SER A 363 1.82 22.35 15.21
CA SER A 363 1.21 22.67 16.52
C SER A 363 2.05 22.18 17.70
N GLN A 364 3.03 21.30 17.49
CA GLN A 364 3.88 20.78 18.56
C GLN A 364 4.77 21.85 19.19
N ASP A 365 4.64 22.07 20.50
CA ASP A 365 5.45 23.04 21.24
C ASP A 365 6.74 22.40 21.80
N GLY A 366 7.86 23.11 21.63
CA GLY A 366 9.18 22.71 22.11
C GLY A 366 9.96 21.82 21.13
N GLY A 367 11.24 22.15 20.90
CA GLY A 367 12.17 21.38 20.06
C GLY A 367 12.34 21.87 18.62
N LEU A 368 13.27 21.24 17.90
CA LEU A 368 13.54 21.43 16.47
C LEU A 368 12.96 20.27 15.65
N ASN A 369 11.71 19.91 15.93
CA ASN A 369 11.03 18.84 15.20
C ASN A 369 10.77 19.26 13.74
N PRO A 370 10.80 18.31 12.79
CA PRO A 370 10.59 18.64 11.38
C PRO A 370 9.19 19.25 11.15
N LEU A 371 9.13 20.39 10.45
CA LEU A 371 7.88 21.03 10.03
C LEU A 371 7.41 20.47 8.68
N ALA A 372 6.16 20.05 8.59
CA ALA A 372 5.56 19.63 7.34
C ALA A 372 5.08 20.85 6.52
N ILE A 373 5.74 21.11 5.39
CA ILE A 373 5.40 22.17 4.45
C ILE A 373 4.45 21.59 3.40
N TYR A 374 3.16 21.88 3.55
CA TYR A 374 2.12 21.37 2.67
C TYR A 374 1.96 22.21 1.39
N ILE A 375 1.94 21.52 0.25
CA ILE A 375 1.74 22.07 -1.08
C ILE A 375 0.62 21.27 -1.76
N SER A 376 -0.43 21.98 -2.15
CA SER A 376 -1.49 21.42 -2.99
C SER A 376 -1.17 21.68 -4.46
N SER A 377 -1.30 20.65 -5.27
CA SER A 377 -1.26 20.74 -6.73
C SER A 377 -2.61 21.09 -7.35
N SER A 378 -3.70 20.91 -6.61
CA SER A 378 -5.06 21.02 -7.13
C SER A 378 -5.43 22.47 -7.44
N GLY A 379 -5.99 22.69 -8.64
CA GLY A 379 -6.48 24.00 -9.08
C GLY A 379 -5.39 25.00 -9.47
N ALA A 380 -4.11 24.61 -9.46
CA ALA A 380 -3.04 25.48 -9.92
C ALA A 380 -2.86 25.37 -11.44
N SER A 381 -2.86 26.52 -12.12
CA SER A 381 -2.44 26.64 -13.53
C SER A 381 -0.93 26.46 -13.74
N ALA A 382 -0.20 26.16 -12.68
CA ALA A 382 1.23 25.96 -12.70
C ALA A 382 1.59 24.66 -13.42
N ASN A 383 2.30 24.77 -14.53
CA ASN A 383 2.79 23.63 -15.31
C ASN A 383 4.01 22.94 -14.67
N SER A 384 4.44 23.36 -13.48
CA SER A 384 5.59 22.78 -12.80
C SER A 384 5.52 22.94 -11.28
N LEU A 385 6.12 21.97 -10.58
CA LEU A 385 6.26 21.96 -9.12
C LEU A 385 7.12 23.12 -8.60
N ASP A 386 8.08 23.58 -9.40
CA ASP A 386 8.91 24.74 -9.08
C ASP A 386 8.07 26.02 -8.94
N THR A 387 7.15 26.26 -9.88
CA THR A 387 6.26 27.43 -9.84
C THR A 387 5.31 27.37 -8.64
N LEU A 388 4.86 26.18 -8.26
CA LEU A 388 4.02 25.97 -7.07
C LEU A 388 4.77 26.28 -5.77
N LEU A 389 6.00 25.78 -5.65
CA LEU A 389 6.88 26.05 -4.53
C LEU A 389 7.11 27.55 -4.37
N ASP A 390 7.49 28.24 -5.45
CA ASP A 390 7.76 29.68 -5.41
C ASP A 390 6.51 30.48 -5.02
N ALA A 391 5.36 30.16 -5.61
CA ALA A 391 4.08 30.83 -5.29
C ALA A 391 3.68 30.64 -3.82
N ARG A 392 3.89 29.44 -3.26
CA ARG A 392 3.58 29.17 -1.85
C ARG A 392 4.55 29.89 -0.93
N MET A 393 5.85 29.85 -1.25
CA MET A 393 6.89 30.44 -0.41
C MET A 393 6.86 31.96 -0.40
N ALA A 394 6.51 32.61 -1.52
CA ALA A 394 6.33 34.06 -1.60
C ALA A 394 5.37 34.62 -0.53
N ARG A 395 4.35 33.84 -0.13
CA ARG A 395 3.40 34.24 0.93
C ARG A 395 4.02 34.24 2.32
N THR A 396 5.03 33.39 2.58
CA THR A 396 5.70 33.35 3.89
C THR A 396 6.54 34.61 4.11
N ARG A 397 7.00 35.28 3.04
CA ARG A 397 7.96 36.40 3.04
C ARG A 397 9.28 36.13 3.77
N ILE A 398 9.52 34.89 4.19
CA ILE A 398 10.71 34.44 4.96
C ILE A 398 11.51 33.45 4.12
N LEU A 399 10.82 32.55 3.43
CA LEU A 399 11.43 31.48 2.66
C LEU A 399 11.30 31.74 1.15
N ASP A 400 12.30 31.27 0.42
CA ASP A 400 12.20 30.92 -0.98
C ASP A 400 12.41 29.41 -1.17
N LYS A 401 12.32 28.93 -2.42
CA LYS A 401 12.56 27.52 -2.75
C LYS A 401 13.90 27.00 -2.22
N SER A 402 14.97 27.79 -2.33
CA SER A 402 16.31 27.36 -1.89
C SER A 402 16.36 27.22 -0.37
N SER A 403 15.73 28.15 0.36
CA SER A 403 15.60 28.10 1.83
C SER A 403 14.85 26.85 2.27
N VAL A 404 13.73 26.51 1.62
CA VAL A 404 12.95 25.30 1.94
C VAL A 404 13.78 24.05 1.76
N LEU A 405 14.45 23.94 0.61
CA LEU A 405 15.28 22.76 0.31
C LEU A 405 16.47 22.66 1.27
N ALA A 406 17.00 23.78 1.77
CA ALA A 406 18.00 23.77 2.84
C ALA A 406 17.44 23.22 4.16
N LEU A 407 16.24 23.64 4.56
CA LEU A 407 15.56 23.10 5.75
C LEU A 407 15.27 21.59 5.59
N CYS A 408 14.85 21.15 4.41
CA CYS A 408 14.66 19.73 4.12
C CYS A 408 15.96 18.93 4.22
N ARG A 409 17.07 19.41 3.63
CA ARG A 409 18.39 18.76 3.74
C ARG A 409 18.88 18.64 5.17
N ALA A 410 18.54 19.62 6.01
CA ALA A 410 18.89 19.63 7.43
C ALA A 410 17.96 18.78 8.30
N GLY A 411 16.88 18.20 7.75
CA GLY A 411 15.88 17.46 8.50
C GLY A 411 14.95 18.34 9.34
N LEU A 412 14.93 19.65 9.11
CA LEU A 412 14.02 20.59 9.76
C LEU A 412 12.68 20.71 9.05
N ALA A 413 12.58 20.29 7.79
CA ALA A 413 11.33 20.34 7.04
C ALA A 413 11.05 19.04 6.28
N ILE A 414 9.77 18.66 6.24
CA ILE A 414 9.25 17.59 5.40
C ILE A 414 8.43 18.25 4.30
N LEU A 415 8.79 18.01 3.05
CA LEU A 415 8.05 18.56 1.92
C LEU A 415 6.86 17.66 1.61
N VAL A 416 5.63 18.17 1.69
CA VAL A 416 4.40 17.40 1.42
C VAL A 416 3.74 17.92 0.15
N ILE A 417 3.65 17.08 -0.88
CA ILE A 417 3.06 17.41 -2.18
C ILE A 417 1.80 16.56 -2.34
N ASP A 418 0.64 17.21 -2.29
CA ASP A 418 -0.67 16.58 -2.41
C ASP A 418 -1.21 16.67 -3.84
N GLY A 419 -1.64 15.55 -4.43
CA GLY A 419 -2.18 15.44 -5.79
C GLY A 419 -1.11 15.42 -6.89
N PHE A 420 0.03 14.78 -6.65
CA PHE A 420 1.17 14.79 -7.58
C PHE A 420 0.81 14.36 -9.01
N ASP A 421 -0.13 13.43 -9.16
CA ASP A 421 -0.68 12.99 -10.45
C ASP A 421 -1.43 14.10 -11.22
N GLU A 422 -2.05 15.05 -10.53
CA GLU A 422 -2.68 16.24 -11.14
C GLU A 422 -1.65 17.19 -11.78
N LEU A 423 -0.39 17.12 -11.36
CA LEU A 423 0.71 17.89 -11.97
C LEU A 423 1.28 17.21 -13.21
N LEU A 424 1.16 15.89 -13.32
CA LEU A 424 1.87 15.13 -14.34
C LEU A 424 1.20 15.19 -15.72
N GLY A 425 -0.13 15.11 -15.85
CA GLY A 425 -0.82 15.13 -17.15
C GLY A 425 -0.34 14.06 -18.17
N PHE A 426 -0.98 13.96 -19.34
CA PHE A 426 -0.78 12.85 -20.32
C PHE A 426 0.67 12.47 -20.64
N ARG A 427 1.51 13.44 -21.02
CA ARG A 427 2.88 13.15 -21.53
C ARG A 427 3.93 13.06 -20.42
N THR A 428 3.64 13.57 -19.23
CA THR A 428 4.56 13.50 -18.07
C THR A 428 4.17 12.37 -17.13
N TYR A 429 2.96 11.80 -17.27
CA TYR A 429 2.65 10.44 -16.82
C TYR A 429 3.67 9.45 -17.37
N ASP A 430 4.24 9.72 -18.56
CA ASP A 430 5.28 8.85 -19.11
C ASP A 430 6.60 8.81 -18.33
N ASN A 431 6.89 9.90 -17.62
CA ASN A 431 8.09 10.04 -16.83
C ASN A 431 7.84 10.94 -15.61
N PRO A 432 7.17 10.42 -14.55
CA PRO A 432 6.89 11.13 -13.31
C PRO A 432 8.16 11.70 -12.66
N LEU A 433 9.31 11.07 -12.89
CA LEU A 433 10.61 11.50 -12.41
C LEU A 433 11.03 12.88 -12.94
N THR A 434 10.57 13.28 -14.12
CA THR A 434 10.94 14.57 -14.73
C THR A 434 10.51 15.76 -13.86
N GLY A 435 9.34 15.67 -13.22
CA GLY A 435 8.83 16.72 -12.33
C GLY A 435 9.53 16.76 -10.96
N LEU A 436 10.01 15.61 -10.48
CA LEU A 436 10.64 15.49 -9.15
C LEU A 436 12.15 15.67 -9.18
N LYS A 437 12.79 15.35 -10.31
CA LYS A 437 14.25 15.39 -10.47
C LYS A 437 14.87 16.71 -9.99
N PRO A 438 14.36 17.90 -10.33
CA PRO A 438 14.95 19.15 -9.84
C PRO A 438 14.98 19.27 -8.31
N ILE A 439 13.98 18.73 -7.62
CA ILE A 439 13.92 18.72 -6.15
C ILE A 439 14.87 17.67 -5.58
N LEU A 440 14.81 16.45 -6.10
CA LEU A 440 15.65 15.34 -5.63
C LEU A 440 17.14 15.64 -5.82
N ASP A 441 17.54 16.18 -6.97
CA ASP A 441 18.91 16.61 -7.26
C ASP A 441 19.32 17.77 -6.32
N ALA A 442 18.41 18.70 -6.04
CA ALA A 442 18.68 19.79 -5.11
C ALA A 442 18.86 19.32 -3.66
N LEU A 443 18.18 18.24 -3.27
CA LEU A 443 18.28 17.60 -1.96
C LEU A 443 19.57 16.79 -1.76
N ARG A 444 20.27 16.40 -2.83
CA ARG A 444 21.56 15.69 -2.78
C ARG A 444 21.56 14.44 -1.87
N GLY A 445 20.51 13.64 -1.96
CA GLY A 445 20.37 12.42 -1.16
C GLY A 445 20.14 12.70 0.33
N ARG A 446 19.43 13.77 0.68
CA ARG A 446 19.01 14.07 2.07
C ARG A 446 17.59 14.57 2.16
N GLY A 447 17.05 14.60 3.37
CA GLY A 447 15.72 15.11 3.66
C GLY A 447 14.59 14.15 3.29
N THR A 448 13.36 14.58 3.58
CA THR A 448 12.16 13.77 3.41
C THR A 448 11.12 14.50 2.56
N VAL A 449 10.57 13.81 1.56
CA VAL A 449 9.51 14.28 0.67
C VAL A 449 8.36 13.28 0.71
N ILE A 450 7.14 13.76 0.94
CA ILE A 450 5.90 12.97 0.87
C ILE A 450 5.15 13.36 -0.40
N LEU A 451 4.78 12.37 -1.20
CA LEU A 451 3.97 12.52 -2.40
C LEU A 451 2.63 11.81 -2.21
N SER A 452 1.52 12.52 -2.32
CA SER A 452 0.20 11.92 -2.46
C SER A 452 -0.10 11.74 -3.94
N ALA A 453 -0.60 10.56 -4.31
CA ALA A 453 -1.12 10.28 -5.65
C ALA A 453 -2.43 9.52 -5.56
N ARG A 454 -3.29 9.63 -6.56
CA ARG A 454 -4.59 8.92 -6.57
C ARG A 454 -4.46 7.44 -6.89
N SER A 455 -3.44 7.06 -7.66
CA SER A 455 -3.23 5.70 -8.12
C SER A 455 -1.89 5.13 -7.64
N SER A 456 -1.92 3.84 -7.27
CA SER A 456 -0.73 2.99 -7.11
C SER A 456 0.16 3.01 -8.37
N TYR A 457 -0.42 3.30 -9.53
CA TYR A 457 0.26 3.52 -10.80
C TYR A 457 1.38 4.57 -10.75
N SER A 458 1.13 5.76 -10.19
CA SER A 458 2.13 6.85 -10.21
C SER A 458 3.37 6.47 -9.40
N GLU A 459 3.14 5.69 -8.33
CA GLU A 459 4.20 5.11 -7.51
C GLU A 459 4.92 3.97 -8.23
N ALA A 460 4.20 3.00 -8.80
CA ALA A 460 4.81 1.86 -9.50
C ALA A 460 5.73 2.34 -10.63
N ARG A 461 5.31 3.38 -11.36
CA ARG A 461 6.10 3.97 -12.44
C ARG A 461 7.25 4.83 -11.93
N LEU A 462 7.05 5.57 -10.84
CA LEU A 462 8.13 6.27 -10.14
C LEU A 462 9.21 5.27 -9.71
N ARG A 463 8.82 4.15 -9.10
CA ARG A 463 9.69 3.05 -8.68
C ARG A 463 10.41 2.42 -9.88
N GLN A 464 9.69 2.08 -10.95
CA GLN A 464 10.29 1.51 -12.17
C GLN A 464 11.33 2.46 -12.80
N ASN A 465 11.02 3.75 -12.89
CA ASN A 465 11.94 4.74 -13.44
C ASN A 465 13.17 4.96 -12.53
N LEU A 466 13.02 4.82 -11.21
CA LEU A 466 14.12 4.86 -10.24
C LEU A 466 14.98 3.58 -10.27
N GLU A 467 14.38 2.41 -10.47
CA GLU A 467 15.07 1.11 -10.58
C GLU A 467 15.94 1.00 -11.83
N ARG A 468 15.64 1.78 -12.89
CA ARG A 468 16.49 1.92 -14.09
C ARG A 468 17.82 2.66 -13.84
N ARG A 469 18.20 2.90 -12.57
CA ARG A 469 19.51 3.22 -11.93
C ARG A 469 20.52 4.20 -12.58
N ASN A 470 20.25 4.75 -13.77
CA ASN A 470 21.14 5.69 -14.47
C ASN A 470 20.54 7.10 -14.66
N ALA A 471 19.37 7.40 -14.07
CA ALA A 471 18.65 8.66 -14.35
C ALA A 471 18.98 9.82 -13.37
N LEU A 472 19.46 9.52 -12.16
CA LEU A 472 19.70 10.51 -11.09
C LEU A 472 21.11 10.38 -10.50
N GLU A 473 21.71 11.51 -10.16
CA GLU A 473 23.00 11.54 -9.43
C GLU A 473 22.85 11.08 -7.97
N TRP A 474 21.67 11.31 -7.37
CA TRP A 474 21.36 11.00 -5.97
C TRP A 474 20.03 10.25 -5.88
N PRO A 475 20.01 8.92 -6.01
CA PRO A 475 18.76 8.16 -5.97
C PRO A 475 18.12 8.24 -4.57
N PRO A 476 16.80 8.53 -4.46
CA PRO A 476 16.08 8.47 -3.19
C PRO A 476 15.81 7.02 -2.74
N ASP A 477 15.57 6.84 -1.44
CA ASP A 477 14.94 5.64 -0.90
C ASP A 477 13.42 5.80 -0.95
N VAL A 478 12.71 4.84 -1.57
CA VAL A 478 11.27 4.95 -1.82
C VAL A 478 10.49 4.07 -0.85
N GLN A 479 9.64 4.71 -0.05
CA GLN A 479 8.80 4.08 0.96
C GLN A 479 7.32 4.30 0.64
N THR A 480 6.50 3.27 0.79
CA THR A 480 5.07 3.34 0.44
C THR A 480 4.21 3.28 1.68
N LEU A 481 3.36 4.29 1.86
CA LEU A 481 2.31 4.33 2.86
C LEU A 481 0.95 4.10 2.19
N GLU A 482 0.30 3.00 2.54
CA GLU A 482 -1.06 2.68 2.10
C GLU A 482 -2.08 3.20 3.13
N LEU A 483 -2.99 4.07 2.70
CA LEU A 483 -4.09 4.55 3.54
C LEU A 483 -5.16 3.46 3.68
N LEU A 484 -5.44 3.04 4.90
CA LEU A 484 -6.34 1.93 5.18
C LEU A 484 -7.81 2.39 5.26
N PRO A 485 -8.77 1.53 4.83
CA PRO A 485 -10.19 1.78 5.06
C PRO A 485 -10.50 1.96 6.54
N TRP A 486 -11.54 2.74 6.85
CA TRP A 486 -11.97 2.92 8.23
C TRP A 486 -12.51 1.62 8.82
N LYS A 487 -12.07 1.33 10.04
CA LYS A 487 -12.58 0.21 10.82
C LYS A 487 -14.02 0.47 11.24
N ARG A 488 -14.76 -0.61 11.45
CA ARG A 488 -16.15 -0.56 11.92
C ARG A 488 -16.33 0.26 13.20
N GLU A 489 -15.32 0.28 14.07
CA GLU A 489 -15.30 1.07 15.30
C GLU A 489 -15.20 2.57 15.02
N GLN A 490 -14.34 2.98 14.07
CA GLN A 490 -14.22 4.38 13.63
C GLN A 490 -15.52 4.87 12.98
N LEU A 491 -16.17 4.01 12.18
CA LEU A 491 -17.48 4.30 11.59
C LEU A 491 -18.56 4.50 12.66
N LYS A 492 -18.65 3.58 13.63
CA LYS A 492 -19.62 3.69 14.73
C LYS A 492 -19.40 4.95 15.56
N ALA A 493 -18.14 5.30 15.84
CA ALA A 493 -17.80 6.52 16.57
C ALA A 493 -18.23 7.78 15.81
N LEU A 494 -17.95 7.85 14.51
CA LEU A 494 -18.33 8.99 13.67
C LEU A 494 -19.85 9.12 13.53
N ILE A 495 -20.55 8.03 13.22
CA ILE A 495 -22.03 8.02 13.09
C ILE A 495 -22.68 8.45 14.41
N GLY A 496 -22.17 7.97 15.55
CA GLY A 496 -22.65 8.38 16.88
C GLY A 496 -22.44 9.86 17.15
N GLN A 497 -21.32 10.44 16.72
CA GLN A 497 -21.06 11.88 16.85
C GLN A 497 -21.91 12.73 15.91
N LEU A 498 -22.25 12.21 14.74
CA LEU A 498 -23.15 12.86 13.77
C LEU A 498 -24.65 12.71 14.12
N SER A 499 -24.98 12.07 15.25
CA SER A 499 -26.36 11.90 15.75
C SER A 499 -27.32 11.31 14.70
N ILE A 500 -26.84 10.34 13.91
CA ILE A 500 -27.67 9.63 12.93
C ILE A 500 -28.25 8.39 13.61
N ASP A 501 -29.57 8.23 13.59
CA ASP A 501 -30.23 7.01 14.07
C ASP A 501 -29.67 5.80 13.30
N ALA A 502 -29.22 4.79 14.05
CA ALA A 502 -28.40 3.68 13.56
C ALA A 502 -28.84 3.16 12.18
N VAL A 503 -27.86 3.02 11.28
CA VAL A 503 -27.97 2.46 9.91
C VAL A 503 -29.15 1.48 9.83
N ARG A 504 -30.17 1.82 9.02
CA ARG A 504 -31.34 0.94 8.81
C ARG A 504 -30.86 -0.49 8.53
N PRO A 505 -31.47 -1.52 9.12
CA PRO A 505 -31.02 -2.92 8.98
C PRO A 505 -31.01 -3.46 7.55
N ASP A 506 -31.59 -2.73 6.59
CA ASP A 506 -31.82 -3.17 5.21
C ASP A 506 -30.81 -2.64 4.18
N VAL A 507 -29.68 -2.05 4.60
CA VAL A 507 -28.66 -1.56 3.66
C VAL A 507 -27.87 -2.73 3.03
N PRO A 508 -27.80 -2.87 1.69
CA PRO A 508 -27.06 -3.94 1.01
C PRO A 508 -25.59 -4.05 1.43
N ALA A 509 -25.02 -5.25 1.39
CA ALA A 509 -23.63 -5.49 1.81
C ALA A 509 -22.61 -4.69 0.98
N GLU A 510 -22.89 -4.46 -0.30
CA GLU A 510 -22.13 -3.66 -1.24
C GLU A 510 -22.08 -2.20 -0.77
N VAL A 511 -23.21 -1.67 -0.33
CA VAL A 511 -23.32 -0.31 0.21
C VAL A 511 -22.61 -0.20 1.57
N GLN A 512 -22.71 -1.21 2.43
CA GLN A 512 -21.98 -1.23 3.70
C GLN A 512 -20.46 -1.18 3.51
N ARG A 513 -19.94 -1.82 2.45
CA ARG A 513 -18.52 -1.76 2.09
C ARG A 513 -18.10 -0.34 1.68
N LEU A 514 -18.94 0.40 0.94
CA LEU A 514 -18.68 1.80 0.58
C LEU A 514 -18.43 2.68 1.81
N LEU A 515 -19.20 2.47 2.88
CA LEU A 515 -19.15 3.31 4.09
C LEU A 515 -17.78 3.29 4.79
N THR A 516 -16.93 2.30 4.52
CA THR A 516 -15.55 2.26 5.05
C THR A 516 -14.64 3.37 4.48
N THR A 517 -15.06 4.01 3.40
CA THR A 517 -14.37 5.15 2.82
C THR A 517 -14.99 6.46 3.34
N PRO A 518 -14.18 7.43 3.82
CA PRO A 518 -14.67 8.67 4.42
C PRO A 518 -15.67 9.43 3.57
N PHE A 519 -15.42 9.55 2.27
CA PHE A 519 -16.32 10.25 1.35
C PHE A 519 -17.74 9.65 1.36
N PHE A 520 -17.87 8.33 1.21
CA PHE A 520 -19.18 7.66 1.19
C PHE A 520 -19.85 7.66 2.56
N CYS A 521 -19.08 7.59 3.65
CA CYS A 521 -19.63 7.71 4.99
C CYS A 521 -20.26 9.10 5.22
N LEU A 522 -19.61 10.17 4.77
CA LEU A 522 -20.16 11.53 4.86
C LEU A 522 -21.37 11.71 3.93
N ALA A 523 -21.32 11.17 2.71
CA ALA A 523 -22.47 11.18 1.82
C ALA A 523 -23.68 10.44 2.44
N PHE A 524 -23.46 9.31 3.10
CA PHE A 524 -24.50 8.58 3.82
C PHE A 524 -25.08 9.39 4.98
N ALA A 525 -24.22 10.07 5.74
CA ALA A 525 -24.64 10.94 6.82
C ALA A 525 -25.50 12.12 6.32
N ALA A 526 -25.12 12.74 5.21
CA ALA A 526 -25.86 13.82 4.59
C ALA A 526 -27.23 13.34 4.06
N TRP A 527 -27.24 12.23 3.33
CA TRP A 527 -28.45 11.59 2.80
C TRP A 527 -29.44 11.17 3.90
N ALA A 528 -28.93 10.61 5.00
CA ALA A 528 -29.77 10.22 6.13
C ALA A 528 -30.46 11.42 6.80
N ARG A 529 -29.87 12.61 6.72
CA ARG A 529 -30.44 13.87 7.25
C ARG A 529 -31.37 14.57 6.25
N SER A 530 -31.31 14.27 4.96
CA SER A 530 -32.17 14.86 3.91
C SER A 530 -33.51 14.11 3.74
N ASP A 531 -34.01 13.46 4.80
CA ASP A 531 -35.21 12.60 4.84
C ASP A 531 -35.23 11.40 3.87
N GLY A 532 -34.10 11.09 3.20
CA GLY A 532 -33.95 9.91 2.36
C GLY A 532 -34.94 9.81 1.18
N THR A 533 -35.38 10.95 0.65
CA THR A 533 -36.39 11.01 -0.43
C THR A 533 -35.88 10.50 -1.77
N SER A 534 -34.58 10.57 -2.02
CA SER A 534 -33.90 9.97 -3.18
C SER A 534 -33.19 8.67 -2.81
N GLU A 535 -32.95 7.82 -3.82
CA GLU A 535 -32.14 6.62 -3.68
C GLU A 535 -30.68 6.98 -3.29
N PHE A 536 -30.09 6.24 -2.35
CA PHE A 536 -28.80 6.60 -1.74
C PHE A 536 -27.65 6.66 -2.77
N LEU A 537 -27.56 5.68 -3.67
CA LEU A 537 -26.48 5.65 -4.66
C LEU A 537 -26.59 6.79 -5.67
N HIS A 538 -27.81 7.20 -6.02
CA HIS A 538 -28.04 8.41 -6.81
C HIS A 538 -27.49 9.66 -6.11
N PHE A 539 -27.83 9.89 -4.84
CA PHE A 539 -27.28 11.00 -4.05
C PHE A 539 -25.75 10.97 -3.99
N VAL A 540 -25.18 9.78 -3.78
CA VAL A 540 -23.73 9.57 -3.74
C VAL A 540 -23.07 9.92 -5.07
N VAL A 541 -23.63 9.45 -6.19
CA VAL A 541 -23.08 9.72 -7.53
C VAL A 541 -23.14 11.20 -7.86
N ASP A 542 -24.20 11.91 -7.49
CA ASP A 542 -24.29 13.35 -7.71
C ASP A 542 -23.22 14.12 -6.93
N ALA A 543 -23.07 13.82 -5.63
CA ALA A 543 -22.01 14.40 -4.80
C ALA A 543 -20.61 14.03 -5.35
N TYR A 544 -20.48 12.81 -5.88
CA TYR A 544 -19.26 12.33 -6.51
C TYR A 544 -18.92 13.16 -7.76
N LEU A 545 -19.85 13.28 -8.71
CA LEU A 545 -19.68 14.04 -9.95
C LEU A 545 -19.38 15.53 -9.68
N GLN A 546 -20.04 16.13 -8.69
CA GLN A 546 -19.76 17.52 -8.28
C GLN A 546 -18.32 17.68 -7.77
N ARG A 547 -17.85 16.75 -6.94
CA ARG A 547 -16.46 16.75 -6.46
C ARG A 547 -15.47 16.62 -7.61
N GLU A 548 -15.79 15.80 -8.61
CA GLU A 548 -14.91 15.54 -9.75
C GLU A 548 -14.84 16.70 -10.73
N ARG A 549 -15.97 17.34 -10.99
CA ARG A 549 -16.06 18.57 -11.76
C ARG A 549 -15.11 19.67 -11.26
N ARG A 550 -14.93 19.80 -9.94
CA ARG A 550 -14.04 20.81 -9.33
C ARG A 550 -12.56 20.53 -9.56
N LYS A 551 -12.17 19.27 -9.75
CA LYS A 551 -10.77 18.88 -9.98
C LYS A 551 -10.38 19.01 -11.46
N LEU A 552 -11.34 18.82 -12.36
CA LEU A 552 -11.13 18.90 -13.80
C LEU A 552 -11.31 20.34 -14.29
N THR A 553 -10.41 21.23 -13.86
CA THR A 553 -10.42 22.64 -14.26
C THR A 553 -9.35 22.91 -15.32
N GLY A 554 -9.75 23.58 -16.40
CA GLY A 554 -8.88 24.10 -17.46
C GLY A 554 -8.81 25.63 -17.41
N LEU A 555 -8.17 26.21 -18.43
CA LEU A 555 -7.96 27.68 -18.53
C LEU A 555 -9.25 28.52 -18.54
N GLY A 556 -10.42 27.90 -18.80
CA GLY A 556 -11.73 28.56 -18.88
C GLY A 556 -12.78 28.07 -17.86
N GLY A 557 -12.39 27.31 -16.83
CA GLY A 557 -13.32 26.70 -15.87
C GLY A 557 -13.33 25.17 -15.97
N SER A 558 -14.42 24.53 -15.54
CA SER A 558 -14.52 23.07 -15.57
C SER A 558 -14.52 22.53 -17.00
N LEU A 559 -13.69 21.52 -17.28
CA LEU A 559 -13.54 20.90 -18.60
C LEU A 559 -14.79 20.11 -19.01
N PHE A 560 -15.44 19.48 -18.04
CA PHE A 560 -16.63 18.66 -18.25
C PHE A 560 -17.73 19.05 -17.25
N GLY A 561 -18.96 19.19 -17.74
CA GLY A 561 -20.13 19.31 -16.86
C GLY A 561 -20.42 17.99 -16.14
N SER A 562 -21.17 18.03 -15.04
CA SER A 562 -21.54 16.82 -14.29
C SER A 562 -22.29 15.81 -15.17
N ASP A 563 -23.19 16.28 -16.04
CA ASP A 563 -23.95 15.41 -16.95
C ASP A 563 -23.04 14.71 -17.96
N VAL A 564 -22.10 15.46 -18.54
CA VAL A 564 -21.09 14.91 -19.46
C VAL A 564 -20.21 13.89 -18.76
N LEU A 565 -19.75 14.18 -17.54
CA LEU A 565 -18.95 13.21 -16.76
C LEU A 565 -19.73 11.93 -16.48
N ALA A 566 -21.00 12.07 -16.10
CA ALA A 566 -21.86 10.93 -15.86
C ALA A 566 -22.05 10.11 -17.14
N ASP A 567 -22.16 10.77 -18.29
CA ASP A 567 -22.28 10.14 -19.60
C ASP A 567 -21.01 9.37 -19.96
N ILE A 568 -19.83 9.96 -19.75
CA ILE A 568 -18.54 9.29 -19.93
C ILE A 568 -18.48 8.02 -19.07
N PHE A 569 -18.81 8.12 -17.77
CA PHE A 569 -18.79 6.95 -16.88
C PHE A 569 -19.84 5.90 -17.24
N SER A 570 -21.00 6.29 -17.77
CA SER A 570 -22.00 5.37 -18.30
C SER A 570 -21.50 4.59 -19.52
N GLU A 571 -20.81 5.25 -20.46
CA GLU A 571 -20.17 4.56 -21.60
C GLU A 571 -19.07 3.59 -21.12
N VAL A 572 -18.25 4.01 -20.15
CA VAL A 572 -17.21 3.14 -19.57
C VAL A 572 -17.82 1.93 -18.86
N ALA A 573 -18.89 2.12 -18.09
CA ALA A 573 -19.58 1.02 -17.42
C ALA A 573 -20.17 0.02 -18.41
N GLU A 574 -20.68 0.49 -19.56
CA GLU A 574 -21.11 -0.39 -20.65
C GLU A 574 -19.95 -1.20 -21.25
N LEU A 575 -18.81 -0.57 -21.53
CA LEU A 575 -17.63 -1.26 -22.08
C LEU A 575 -17.13 -2.37 -21.13
N ILE A 576 -16.98 -2.06 -19.84
CA ILE A 576 -16.63 -3.03 -18.78
C ILE A 576 -17.60 -4.22 -18.81
N ALA A 577 -18.90 -3.91 -18.85
CA ALA A 577 -19.93 -4.94 -18.77
C ALA A 577 -20.01 -5.81 -20.05
N ARG A 578 -19.77 -5.23 -21.23
CA ARG A 578 -19.71 -5.96 -22.51
C ARG A 578 -18.49 -6.86 -22.63
N ASN A 579 -17.33 -6.37 -22.19
CA ASN A 579 -16.07 -7.09 -22.31
C ASN A 579 -15.89 -8.13 -21.20
N ALA A 580 -16.74 -8.12 -20.17
CA ALA A 580 -16.62 -8.95 -18.96
C ALA A 580 -15.24 -8.81 -18.28
N LEU A 581 -14.59 -7.67 -18.47
CA LEU A 581 -13.33 -7.28 -17.85
C LEU A 581 -13.63 -6.15 -16.86
N PRO A 582 -13.11 -6.20 -15.62
CA PRO A 582 -13.36 -5.17 -14.61
C PRO A 582 -12.65 -3.84 -14.90
N GLU A 583 -11.91 -3.76 -16.00
CA GLU A 583 -11.05 -2.65 -16.38
C GLU A 583 -11.14 -2.34 -17.87
N VAL A 584 -10.81 -1.10 -18.24
CA VAL A 584 -10.75 -0.61 -19.63
C VAL A 584 -9.37 -0.04 -19.92
N SER A 585 -8.93 -0.16 -21.17
CA SER A 585 -7.68 0.47 -21.61
C SER A 585 -7.81 2.00 -21.68
N GLU A 586 -6.68 2.68 -21.86
CA GLU A 586 -6.65 4.11 -22.17
C GLU A 586 -7.38 4.44 -23.48
N GLU A 587 -7.21 3.61 -24.51
CA GLU A 587 -7.89 3.78 -25.79
C GLU A 587 -9.41 3.66 -25.65
N ASP A 588 -9.86 2.69 -24.85
CA ASP A 588 -11.28 2.50 -24.53
C ASP A 588 -11.86 3.66 -23.71
N LEU A 589 -11.10 4.20 -22.76
CA LEU A 589 -11.51 5.37 -21.99
C LEU A 589 -11.64 6.61 -22.89
N GLU A 590 -10.69 6.83 -23.81
CA GLU A 590 -10.78 7.91 -24.80
C GLU A 590 -11.97 7.73 -25.75
N LEU A 591 -12.24 6.48 -26.16
CA LEU A 591 -13.37 6.15 -27.01
C LEU A 591 -14.70 6.43 -26.32
N ALA A 592 -14.87 5.94 -25.09
CA ALA A 592 -16.05 6.19 -24.25
C ALA A 592 -16.29 7.69 -24.06
N ALA A 593 -15.21 8.45 -23.79
CA ALA A 593 -15.34 9.88 -23.61
C ALA A 593 -15.69 10.63 -24.90
N SER A 594 -15.15 10.20 -26.04
CA SER A 594 -15.48 10.79 -27.35
C SER A 594 -16.92 10.48 -27.77
N GLN A 595 -17.42 9.28 -27.45
CA GLN A 595 -18.81 8.88 -27.66
C GLN A 595 -19.77 9.73 -26.83
N ALA A 596 -19.51 9.87 -25.52
CA ALA A 596 -20.31 10.71 -24.64
C ALA A 596 -20.36 12.18 -25.07
N LEU A 597 -19.26 12.71 -25.63
CA LEU A 597 -19.18 14.08 -26.14
C LEU A 597 -19.78 14.26 -27.54
N GLY A 598 -19.97 13.17 -28.30
CA GLY A 598 -20.31 13.22 -29.72
C GLY A 598 -19.23 13.88 -30.60
N ARG A 599 -17.97 13.96 -30.11
CA ARG A 599 -16.83 14.55 -30.82
C ARG A 599 -15.50 14.03 -30.25
N ASP A 600 -14.43 14.21 -31.02
CA ASP A 600 -13.09 13.93 -30.53
C ASP A 600 -12.69 14.89 -29.37
N LEU A 601 -11.94 14.33 -28.42
CA LEU A 601 -11.34 15.06 -27.31
C LEU A 601 -10.21 15.99 -27.78
N THR A 602 -10.16 17.19 -27.22
CA THR A 602 -9.03 18.12 -27.37
C THR A 602 -7.79 17.59 -26.65
N LYS A 603 -6.60 18.13 -26.98
CA LYS A 603 -5.34 17.74 -26.31
C LYS A 603 -5.36 18.01 -24.80
N GLU A 604 -6.07 19.03 -24.34
CA GLU A 604 -6.20 19.35 -22.92
C GLU A 604 -7.14 18.39 -22.21
N GLU A 605 -8.28 18.06 -22.83
CA GLU A 605 -9.23 17.07 -22.34
C GLU A 605 -8.60 15.68 -22.22
N LYS A 606 -7.92 15.19 -23.27
CA LYS A 606 -7.16 13.93 -23.21
C LYS A 606 -6.17 13.91 -22.05
N ARG A 607 -5.45 15.02 -21.84
CA ARG A 607 -4.49 15.16 -20.73
C ARG A 607 -5.09 15.10 -19.35
N ARG A 608 -6.33 15.54 -19.19
CA ARG A 608 -7.02 15.57 -17.90
C ARG A 608 -7.97 14.38 -17.72
N LEU A 609 -8.27 13.63 -18.78
CA LEU A 609 -9.14 12.45 -18.75
C LEU A 609 -8.57 11.34 -17.86
N ILE A 610 -7.25 11.10 -17.92
CA ILE A 610 -6.56 10.14 -17.03
C ILE A 610 -6.63 10.59 -15.55
N ALA A 611 -6.85 11.89 -15.32
CA ALA A 611 -7.09 12.48 -14.01
C ALA A 611 -8.59 12.58 -13.65
N LEU A 612 -9.49 11.94 -14.38
CA LEU A 612 -10.87 11.71 -13.92
C LEU A 612 -10.80 10.92 -12.61
N CYS A 613 -11.24 11.47 -11.47
CA CYS A 613 -11.53 10.57 -10.36
C CYS A 613 -12.90 9.94 -10.57
N GLY A 614 -12.96 8.67 -10.23
CA GLY A 614 -14.03 7.74 -10.61
C GLY A 614 -13.44 6.36 -10.70
N MET A 615 -12.24 6.33 -11.26
CA MET A 615 -11.52 5.12 -11.60
C MET A 615 -10.15 5.11 -10.95
N SER A 616 -9.72 3.93 -10.50
CA SER A 616 -8.32 3.67 -10.19
C SER A 616 -7.61 3.28 -11.48
N ALA A 617 -6.46 3.90 -11.74
CA ALA A 617 -5.58 3.49 -12.82
C ALA A 617 -4.55 2.47 -12.29
N GLU A 618 -4.41 1.33 -12.97
CA GLU A 618 -3.43 0.27 -12.69
C GLU A 618 -2.73 -0.13 -14.00
N TRP A 619 -1.59 -0.83 -13.92
CA TRP A 619 -0.98 -1.45 -15.11
C TRP A 619 -1.39 -2.91 -15.17
N ALA A 620 -1.95 -3.32 -16.30
CA ALA A 620 -2.10 -4.71 -16.68
C ALA A 620 -1.28 -4.95 -17.95
N GLU A 621 -0.39 -5.95 -17.93
CA GLU A 621 0.34 -6.43 -19.13
C GLU A 621 1.00 -5.35 -20.03
N GLU A 622 1.61 -4.31 -19.42
CA GLU A 622 2.24 -3.19 -20.15
C GLU A 622 1.29 -2.21 -20.85
N GLU A 623 0.00 -2.17 -20.48
CA GLU A 623 -0.94 -1.10 -20.80
C GLU A 623 -1.64 -0.53 -19.54
N LEU A 624 -2.04 0.74 -19.64
CA LEU A 624 -2.70 1.45 -18.55
C LEU A 624 -4.18 1.09 -18.55
N SER A 625 -4.65 0.48 -17.46
CA SER A 625 -6.02 0.05 -17.28
C SER A 625 -6.74 0.90 -16.24
N PHE A 626 -8.03 1.14 -16.45
CA PHE A 626 -8.90 1.93 -15.57
C PHE A 626 -10.04 1.06 -15.09
N ARG A 627 -10.29 1.06 -13.77
CA ARG A 627 -11.44 0.36 -13.17
C ARG A 627 -12.18 1.26 -12.19
N PHE A 628 -13.48 1.06 -12.02
CA PHE A 628 -14.22 1.72 -10.95
C PHE A 628 -13.72 1.24 -9.58
N THR A 629 -13.53 2.17 -8.64
CA THR A 629 -13.09 1.84 -7.27
C THR A 629 -14.12 0.97 -6.53
N HIS A 630 -15.40 1.13 -6.87
CA HIS A 630 -16.48 0.36 -6.23
C HIS A 630 -17.50 -0.13 -7.24
N LEU A 631 -17.85 -1.41 -7.13
CA LEU A 631 -18.83 -2.07 -8.00
C LEU A 631 -20.20 -1.37 -7.98
N ALA A 632 -20.68 -0.96 -6.80
CA ALA A 632 -21.95 -0.25 -6.67
C ALA A 632 -22.01 1.06 -7.49
N ILE A 633 -20.88 1.76 -7.66
CA ILE A 633 -20.79 2.96 -8.50
C ILE A 633 -20.82 2.58 -9.98
N ALA A 634 -20.10 1.52 -10.38
CA ALA A 634 -20.14 1.01 -11.74
C ALA A 634 -21.56 0.57 -12.15
N GLU A 635 -22.26 -0.15 -11.27
CA GLU A 635 -23.63 -0.62 -11.49
C GLU A 635 -24.64 0.53 -11.59
N GLN A 636 -24.44 1.62 -10.84
CA GLN A 636 -25.25 2.83 -10.96
C GLN A 636 -25.06 3.51 -12.32
N PHE A 637 -23.84 3.59 -12.82
CA PHE A 637 -23.58 4.14 -14.16
C PHE A 637 -24.08 3.25 -15.29
N LEU A 638 -24.01 1.92 -15.12
CA LEU A 638 -24.61 0.95 -16.05
C LEU A 638 -26.15 1.06 -16.05
N ALA A 639 -26.77 1.20 -14.88
CA ALA A 639 -28.22 1.40 -14.76
C ALA A 639 -28.67 2.71 -15.44
N ARG A 640 -27.89 3.79 -15.26
CA ARG A 640 -28.10 5.06 -15.97
C ARG A 640 -27.95 4.89 -17.48
N GLN A 641 -26.97 4.11 -17.95
CA GLN A 641 -26.80 3.85 -19.38
C GLN A 641 -28.03 3.15 -19.98
N VAL A 642 -28.51 2.08 -19.32
CA VAL A 642 -29.71 1.34 -19.76
C VAL A 642 -30.93 2.27 -19.83
N THR A 643 -31.08 3.19 -18.88
CA THR A 643 -32.22 4.13 -18.82
C THR A 643 -32.13 5.19 -19.91
N ARG A 644 -30.91 5.65 -20.25
CA ARG A 644 -30.66 6.67 -21.28
C ARG A 644 -30.82 6.15 -22.71
N LEU A 645 -30.53 4.87 -22.94
CA LEU A 645 -30.57 4.27 -24.28
C LEU A 645 -32.01 4.15 -24.82
N PRO A 646 -32.21 4.24 -26.15
CA PRO A 646 -33.48 3.88 -26.77
C PRO A 646 -33.89 2.44 -26.42
N LEU A 647 -35.20 2.19 -26.29
CA LEU A 647 -35.77 0.91 -25.84
C LEU A 647 -35.13 -0.33 -26.50
N ASP A 648 -34.99 -0.32 -27.84
CA ASP A 648 -34.41 -1.44 -28.58
C ASP A 648 -32.93 -1.67 -28.28
N GLN A 649 -32.18 -0.59 -28.04
CA GLN A 649 -30.76 -0.63 -27.69
C GLN A 649 -30.56 -1.06 -26.24
N ALA A 650 -31.37 -0.54 -25.31
CA ALA A 650 -31.39 -0.97 -23.91
C ALA A 650 -31.71 -2.46 -23.79
N ALA A 651 -32.73 -2.94 -24.50
CA ALA A 651 -33.08 -4.36 -24.55
C ALA A 651 -31.97 -5.21 -25.20
N ALA A 652 -31.25 -4.68 -26.21
CA ALA A 652 -30.12 -5.37 -26.82
C ALA A 652 -28.91 -5.45 -25.87
N LEU A 653 -28.62 -4.39 -25.12
CA LEU A 653 -27.56 -4.36 -24.11
C LEU A 653 -27.84 -5.40 -23.03
N LEU A 654 -29.01 -5.36 -22.39
CA LEU A 654 -29.40 -6.31 -21.35
C LEU A 654 -29.51 -7.76 -21.83
N PHE A 655 -29.73 -7.97 -23.13
CA PHE A 655 -29.72 -9.30 -23.72
C PHE A 655 -28.30 -9.90 -23.78
N THR A 656 -27.28 -9.05 -23.97
CA THR A 656 -25.87 -9.47 -24.07
C THR A 656 -25.09 -9.37 -22.76
N VAL A 657 -25.55 -8.54 -21.83
CA VAL A 657 -24.86 -8.21 -20.57
C VAL A 657 -25.74 -8.64 -19.39
N PRO A 658 -25.25 -9.48 -18.47
CA PRO A 658 -25.99 -9.85 -17.27
C PRO A 658 -25.96 -8.70 -16.27
N VAL A 659 -27.10 -8.38 -15.64
CA VAL A 659 -27.15 -7.42 -14.54
C VAL A 659 -27.35 -8.12 -13.21
N SER A 660 -26.78 -7.54 -12.14
CA SER A 660 -27.01 -7.98 -10.77
C SER A 660 -28.37 -7.51 -10.23
N ALA A 661 -28.80 -8.05 -9.09
CA ALA A 661 -29.98 -7.58 -8.37
C ALA A 661 -29.89 -6.08 -8.03
N LEU A 662 -28.72 -5.60 -7.58
CA LEU A 662 -28.50 -4.18 -7.28
C LEU A 662 -28.67 -3.33 -8.55
N CYS A 663 -28.02 -3.69 -9.66
CA CYS A 663 -28.17 -2.97 -10.91
C CYS A 663 -29.63 -2.97 -11.43
N ALA A 664 -30.35 -4.09 -11.32
CA ALA A 664 -31.77 -4.17 -11.68
C ALA A 664 -32.65 -3.26 -10.81
N GLN A 665 -32.43 -3.23 -9.49
CA GLN A 665 -33.09 -2.30 -8.59
C GLN A 665 -32.85 -0.84 -8.99
N LEU A 666 -31.61 -0.50 -9.33
CA LEU A 666 -31.22 0.85 -9.76
C LEU A 666 -31.86 1.23 -11.09
N ILE A 667 -31.91 0.32 -12.07
CA ILE A 667 -32.63 0.53 -13.33
C ILE A 667 -34.09 0.86 -13.05
N VAL A 668 -34.78 0.05 -12.23
CA VAL A 668 -36.20 0.28 -11.89
C VAL A 668 -36.40 1.65 -11.23
N SER A 669 -35.54 2.01 -10.28
CA SER A 669 -35.58 3.30 -9.58
C SER A 669 -35.38 4.48 -10.54
N LEU A 670 -34.33 4.44 -11.37
CA LEU A 670 -34.02 5.49 -12.35
C LEU A 670 -35.12 5.62 -13.41
N TYR A 671 -35.65 4.49 -13.92
CA TYR A 671 -36.75 4.51 -14.89
C TYR A 671 -38.01 5.18 -14.34
N GLN A 672 -38.34 4.92 -13.06
CA GLN A 672 -39.48 5.54 -12.40
C GLN A 672 -39.28 7.05 -12.24
N THR A 673 -38.06 7.48 -11.87
CA THR A 673 -37.74 8.90 -11.74
C THR A 673 -37.74 9.64 -13.08
N GLU A 674 -37.13 9.08 -14.12
CA GLU A 674 -36.97 9.74 -15.42
C GLU A 674 -38.21 9.65 -16.33
N HIS A 675 -38.92 8.51 -16.30
CA HIS A 675 -40.06 8.27 -17.18
C HIS A 675 -41.42 8.24 -16.46
N GLY A 676 -41.44 8.35 -15.13
CA GLY A 676 -42.68 8.34 -14.33
C GLY A 676 -43.39 6.98 -14.26
N GLN A 677 -42.75 5.91 -14.73
CA GLN A 677 -43.35 4.56 -14.79
C GLN A 677 -42.30 3.46 -14.62
N ALA A 678 -42.76 2.26 -14.22
CA ALA A 678 -41.90 1.09 -14.15
C ALA A 678 -41.45 0.61 -15.55
N PRO A 679 -40.27 -0.05 -15.68
CA PRO A 679 -39.69 -0.46 -16.98
C PRO A 679 -40.39 -1.67 -17.62
N THR A 680 -41.73 -1.71 -17.62
CA THR A 680 -42.54 -2.81 -18.16
C THR A 680 -42.35 -3.00 -19.67
N ALA A 681 -42.22 -1.91 -20.43
CA ALA A 681 -41.94 -1.96 -21.87
C ALA A 681 -40.55 -2.58 -22.16
N LEU A 682 -39.55 -2.26 -21.34
CA LEU A 682 -38.20 -2.81 -21.43
C LEU A 682 -38.19 -4.32 -21.14
N ILE A 683 -38.89 -4.73 -20.07
CA ILE A 683 -39.08 -6.15 -19.75
C ILE A 683 -39.76 -6.89 -20.91
N ALA A 684 -40.80 -6.32 -21.51
CA ALA A 684 -41.50 -6.93 -22.65
C ALA A 684 -40.60 -7.06 -23.89
N ALA A 685 -39.81 -6.02 -24.22
CA ALA A 685 -38.87 -6.05 -25.33
C ALA A 685 -37.76 -7.09 -25.12
N LEU A 686 -37.21 -7.19 -23.91
CA LEU A 686 -36.20 -8.19 -23.56
C LEU A 686 -36.77 -9.62 -23.61
N GLN A 687 -37.99 -9.82 -23.09
CA GLN A 687 -38.71 -11.09 -23.19
C GLN A 687 -38.93 -11.51 -24.65
N GLN A 688 -39.29 -10.57 -25.54
CA GLN A 688 -39.46 -10.86 -26.97
C GLN A 688 -38.14 -11.31 -27.61
N LYS A 689 -37.02 -10.66 -27.30
CA LYS A 689 -35.69 -11.07 -27.78
C LYS A 689 -35.34 -12.49 -27.32
N LEU A 690 -35.54 -12.82 -26.04
CA LEU A 690 -35.29 -14.16 -25.50
C LEU A 690 -36.18 -15.24 -26.11
N ASN A 691 -37.43 -14.92 -26.39
CA ASN A 691 -38.37 -15.85 -27.03
C ASN A 691 -37.95 -16.18 -28.47
N ALA A 692 -37.24 -15.28 -29.16
CA ALA A 692 -36.75 -15.49 -30.52
C ALA A 692 -35.49 -16.37 -30.60
N VAL A 693 -34.84 -16.67 -29.47
CA VAL A 693 -33.64 -17.52 -29.43
C VAL A 693 -34.03 -18.99 -29.38
N GLU A 694 -33.56 -19.78 -30.35
CA GLU A 694 -33.66 -21.23 -30.36
C GLU A 694 -32.32 -21.85 -30.84
N PRO A 695 -31.77 -22.86 -30.15
CA PRO A 695 -32.23 -23.44 -28.88
C PRO A 695 -31.99 -22.50 -27.68
N TYR A 696 -32.88 -22.56 -26.68
CA TYR A 696 -32.75 -21.78 -25.45
C TYR A 696 -31.74 -22.42 -24.50
N ALA A 697 -30.82 -21.61 -23.98
CA ALA A 697 -29.94 -21.96 -22.86
C ALA A 697 -30.26 -21.05 -21.66
N SER A 698 -30.40 -21.64 -20.47
CA SER A 698 -30.74 -20.90 -19.25
C SER A 698 -29.65 -19.96 -18.76
N ASP A 699 -28.41 -20.14 -19.23
CA ASP A 699 -27.25 -19.33 -18.85
C ASP A 699 -27.04 -18.10 -19.75
N LEU A 700 -27.98 -17.80 -20.64
CA LEU A 700 -27.91 -16.59 -21.45
C LEU A 700 -27.94 -15.34 -20.54
N PRO A 701 -27.05 -14.35 -20.76
CA PRO A 701 -27.04 -13.09 -20.01
C PRO A 701 -28.41 -12.41 -19.94
N GLY A 702 -29.12 -12.37 -21.07
CA GLY A 702 -30.48 -11.84 -21.13
C GLY A 702 -31.48 -12.51 -20.19
N ALA A 703 -31.35 -13.83 -19.95
CA ALA A 703 -32.24 -14.55 -19.03
C ALA A 703 -32.02 -14.11 -17.58
N ILE A 704 -30.77 -13.85 -17.21
CA ILE A 704 -30.38 -13.30 -15.90
C ILE A 704 -30.95 -11.89 -15.75
N SER A 705 -30.65 -11.01 -16.71
CA SER A 705 -31.12 -9.62 -16.70
C SER A 705 -32.64 -9.50 -16.66
N LEU A 706 -33.35 -10.34 -17.41
CA LEU A 706 -34.80 -10.40 -17.37
C LEU A 706 -35.31 -10.89 -16.02
N GLY A 707 -34.69 -11.91 -15.44
CA GLY A 707 -35.08 -12.46 -14.14
C GLY A 707 -34.95 -11.44 -13.01
N GLU A 708 -33.82 -10.74 -12.93
CA GLU A 708 -33.59 -9.70 -11.93
C GLU A 708 -34.55 -8.51 -12.10
N LEU A 709 -34.75 -8.01 -13.32
CA LEU A 709 -35.71 -6.93 -13.58
C LEU A 709 -37.15 -7.35 -13.27
N TRP A 710 -37.53 -8.57 -13.65
CA TRP A 710 -38.85 -9.10 -13.37
C TRP A 710 -39.08 -9.22 -11.86
N ALA A 711 -38.08 -9.68 -11.10
CA ALA A 711 -38.15 -9.76 -9.66
C ALA A 711 -38.47 -8.39 -9.04
N HIS A 712 -37.77 -7.33 -9.44
CA HIS A 712 -37.98 -6.00 -8.86
C HIS A 712 -39.27 -5.29 -9.29
N VAL A 713 -39.75 -5.51 -10.53
CA VAL A 713 -41.00 -4.89 -11.02
C VAL A 713 -42.24 -5.68 -10.63
N HIS A 714 -42.12 -7.00 -10.60
CA HIS A 714 -43.26 -7.91 -10.49
C HIS A 714 -43.28 -8.75 -9.19
N ALA A 715 -42.45 -8.45 -8.19
CA ALA A 715 -42.47 -9.14 -6.89
C ALA A 715 -43.83 -9.11 -6.17
N THR A 716 -44.59 -8.00 -6.24
CA THR A 716 -45.89 -7.87 -5.55
C THR A 716 -47.04 -7.74 -6.55
N ALA A 717 -48.02 -8.66 -6.50
CA ALA A 717 -49.09 -8.75 -7.51
C ALA A 717 -50.48 -9.01 -6.90
N THR A 718 -51.50 -8.36 -7.44
CA THR A 718 -52.93 -8.70 -7.23
C THR A 718 -53.57 -9.32 -8.50
N THR A 719 -52.79 -9.46 -9.57
CA THR A 719 -53.24 -9.90 -10.91
C THR A 719 -52.39 -11.07 -11.40
N PRO A 720 -52.91 -11.91 -12.33
CA PRO A 720 -52.14 -13.01 -12.89
C PRO A 720 -50.90 -12.53 -13.66
N ARG A 721 -49.76 -13.20 -13.46
CA ARG A 721 -48.49 -12.87 -14.12
C ARG A 721 -47.82 -14.11 -14.71
N THR A 722 -47.12 -13.94 -15.82
CA THR A 722 -46.30 -15.00 -16.42
C THR A 722 -44.89 -14.48 -16.63
N ALA A 723 -43.90 -15.28 -16.26
CA ALA A 723 -42.50 -15.07 -16.62
C ALA A 723 -42.01 -16.29 -17.40
N ARG A 724 -41.26 -16.06 -18.48
CA ARG A 724 -40.73 -17.14 -19.30
C ARG A 724 -39.23 -16.96 -19.51
N ARG A 725 -38.45 -18.06 -19.46
CA ARG A 725 -37.00 -18.05 -19.78
C ARG A 725 -36.19 -17.09 -18.89
N ILE A 726 -36.54 -17.02 -17.60
CA ILE A 726 -35.84 -16.18 -16.62
C ILE A 726 -34.84 -16.99 -15.79
N LYS A 727 -33.75 -16.35 -15.38
CA LYS A 727 -32.82 -16.86 -14.36
C LYS A 727 -32.65 -15.82 -13.26
N VAL A 728 -32.81 -16.21 -12.00
CA VAL A 728 -32.71 -15.29 -10.86
C VAL A 728 -32.23 -16.03 -9.62
N GLU A 729 -31.34 -15.42 -8.84
CA GLU A 729 -30.83 -16.06 -7.62
C GLU A 729 -31.86 -16.04 -6.49
N ASN A 730 -32.51 -14.90 -6.27
CA ASN A 730 -33.45 -14.72 -5.17
C ASN A 730 -34.72 -14.06 -5.69
N LEU A 731 -35.82 -14.82 -5.72
CA LEU A 731 -37.13 -14.31 -6.10
C LEU A 731 -38.08 -14.38 -4.92
N GLN A 732 -38.63 -13.23 -4.54
CA GLN A 732 -39.71 -13.14 -3.56
C GLN A 732 -41.00 -12.72 -4.25
N ILE A 733 -42.03 -13.55 -4.13
CA ILE A 733 -43.34 -13.30 -4.74
C ILE A 733 -44.35 -13.08 -3.61
N GLY A 734 -44.99 -11.92 -3.58
CA GLY A 734 -46.05 -11.60 -2.63
C GLY A 734 -47.32 -11.09 -3.29
N GLY A 735 -48.38 -10.93 -2.50
CA GLY A 735 -49.70 -10.47 -2.94
C GLY A 735 -50.71 -11.60 -3.10
N SER A 736 -51.71 -11.42 -3.95
CA SER A 736 -52.79 -12.39 -4.19
C SER A 736 -53.01 -12.62 -5.68
N GLY A 737 -52.89 -13.86 -6.15
CA GLY A 737 -53.10 -14.18 -7.56
C GLY A 737 -52.19 -15.28 -8.10
N ARG A 738 -52.39 -15.63 -9.37
CA ARG A 738 -51.70 -16.74 -10.03
C ARG A 738 -50.44 -16.28 -10.77
N VAL A 739 -49.31 -16.89 -10.45
CA VAL A 739 -48.03 -16.67 -11.13
C VAL A 739 -47.64 -17.93 -11.89
N SER A 740 -47.37 -17.80 -13.20
CA SER A 740 -46.84 -18.87 -14.03
C SER A 740 -45.37 -18.62 -14.37
N LEU A 741 -44.50 -19.57 -14.02
CA LEU A 741 -43.07 -19.53 -14.38
C LEU A 741 -42.78 -20.65 -15.37
N GLN A 742 -42.37 -20.27 -16.57
CA GLN A 742 -42.13 -21.19 -17.69
C GLN A 742 -40.66 -21.18 -18.07
N GLU A 743 -40.02 -22.34 -18.21
CA GLU A 743 -38.61 -22.44 -18.59
C GLU A 743 -37.70 -21.58 -17.68
N ALA A 744 -38.04 -21.46 -16.38
CA ALA A 744 -37.35 -20.58 -15.43
C ALA A 744 -36.33 -21.35 -14.59
N HIS A 745 -35.22 -20.71 -14.24
CA HIS A 745 -34.22 -21.24 -13.30
C HIS A 745 -34.07 -20.30 -12.09
N ILE A 746 -34.48 -20.76 -10.91
CA ILE A 746 -34.48 -19.94 -9.70
C ILE A 746 -33.75 -20.69 -8.58
N GLN A 747 -32.74 -20.06 -7.97
CA GLN A 747 -32.03 -20.68 -6.86
C GLN A 747 -32.88 -20.66 -5.59
N ASN A 748 -33.37 -19.48 -5.19
CA ASN A 748 -34.19 -19.31 -3.99
C ASN A 748 -35.51 -18.61 -4.34
N LEU A 749 -36.62 -19.32 -4.22
CA LEU A 749 -37.97 -18.79 -4.44
C LEU A 749 -38.73 -18.74 -3.11
N ALA A 750 -39.08 -17.55 -2.63
CA ALA A 750 -39.97 -17.40 -1.48
C ALA A 750 -41.35 -16.94 -1.93
N VAL A 751 -42.40 -17.63 -1.46
CA VAL A 751 -43.78 -17.33 -1.83
C VAL A 751 -44.53 -16.80 -0.60
N GLY A 752 -45.20 -15.66 -0.79
CA GLY A 752 -46.04 -15.01 0.20
C GLY A 752 -47.47 -15.57 0.23
N PRO A 753 -48.24 -15.27 1.28
CA PRO A 753 -49.59 -15.81 1.45
C PRO A 753 -50.53 -15.34 0.34
N GLY A 754 -51.35 -16.26 -0.20
CA GLY A 754 -52.37 -15.94 -1.22
C GLY A 754 -51.91 -16.04 -2.68
N VAL A 755 -50.67 -16.43 -2.93
CA VAL A 755 -50.12 -16.64 -4.28
C VAL A 755 -50.31 -18.09 -4.73
N GLU A 756 -50.80 -18.28 -5.97
CA GLU A 756 -50.87 -19.58 -6.64
C GLU A 756 -49.74 -19.69 -7.68
N LEU A 757 -48.81 -20.60 -7.48
CA LEU A 757 -47.62 -20.78 -8.31
C LEU A 757 -47.78 -21.98 -9.26
N ALA A 758 -47.69 -21.72 -10.56
CA ALA A 758 -47.67 -22.72 -11.62
C ALA A 758 -46.28 -22.77 -12.28
N LEU A 759 -45.61 -23.90 -12.20
CA LEU A 759 -44.28 -24.12 -12.78
C LEU A 759 -44.41 -24.99 -14.04
N THR A 760 -43.73 -24.64 -15.13
CA THR A 760 -43.71 -25.45 -16.36
C THR A 760 -42.32 -25.48 -16.97
N ALA A 761 -41.71 -26.67 -17.09
CA ALA A 761 -40.35 -26.85 -17.60
C ALA A 761 -39.29 -25.97 -16.89
N SER A 762 -39.53 -25.64 -15.62
CA SER A 762 -38.70 -24.81 -14.76
C SER A 762 -37.88 -25.65 -13.79
N ARG A 763 -36.85 -25.06 -13.20
CA ARG A 763 -36.02 -25.62 -12.14
C ARG A 763 -35.94 -24.64 -10.98
N ILE A 764 -36.40 -25.07 -9.82
CA ILE A 764 -36.31 -24.31 -8.57
C ILE A 764 -35.40 -25.09 -7.62
N ASP A 765 -34.25 -24.53 -7.26
CA ASP A 765 -33.34 -25.23 -6.35
C ASP A 765 -33.92 -25.25 -4.93
N ARG A 766 -34.43 -24.12 -4.44
CA ARG A 766 -35.07 -24.01 -3.12
C ARG A 766 -36.35 -23.20 -3.16
N LEU A 767 -37.44 -23.78 -2.67
CA LEU A 767 -38.75 -23.14 -2.52
C LEU A 767 -39.10 -22.93 -1.03
N ASP A 768 -39.34 -21.70 -0.61
CA ASP A 768 -39.80 -21.35 0.73
C ASP A 768 -41.31 -21.00 0.72
N LEU A 769 -42.09 -21.89 1.32
CA LEU A 769 -43.53 -21.77 1.52
C LEU A 769 -43.90 -21.50 2.99
N SER A 770 -42.92 -21.22 3.86
CA SER A 770 -43.12 -21.06 5.32
C SER A 770 -44.13 -19.97 5.69
N LYS A 771 -44.31 -18.97 4.83
CA LYS A 771 -45.24 -17.84 5.01
C LYS A 771 -46.59 -18.05 4.31
N THR A 772 -46.80 -19.17 3.63
CA THR A 772 -48.03 -19.46 2.88
C THR A 772 -49.02 -20.28 3.70
N THR A 773 -50.31 -20.07 3.44
CA THR A 773 -51.41 -20.86 4.01
C THR A 773 -52.22 -21.46 2.85
N GLY A 774 -52.19 -22.79 2.67
CA GLY A 774 -52.95 -23.51 1.63
C GLY A 774 -52.10 -24.08 0.48
N ALA A 775 -52.77 -24.45 -0.62
CA ALA A 775 -52.16 -25.06 -1.81
C ALA A 775 -51.49 -24.01 -2.72
N ALA A 776 -50.34 -23.50 -2.29
CA ALA A 776 -49.58 -22.50 -3.03
C ALA A 776 -49.05 -23.02 -4.39
N LEU A 777 -48.95 -24.34 -4.59
CA LEU A 777 -48.52 -24.95 -5.85
C LEU A 777 -49.71 -25.48 -6.65
N VAL A 778 -49.73 -25.18 -7.95
CA VAL A 778 -50.79 -25.62 -8.87
C VAL A 778 -50.36 -26.89 -9.60
N GLY A 779 -51.17 -27.96 -9.52
CA GLY A 779 -50.92 -29.22 -10.24
C GLY A 779 -49.58 -29.87 -9.89
N ASP A 780 -48.87 -30.38 -10.90
CA ASP A 780 -47.58 -31.08 -10.73
C ASP A 780 -46.36 -30.16 -10.61
N SER A 781 -46.56 -28.88 -10.25
CA SER A 781 -45.48 -27.90 -10.12
C SER A 781 -44.39 -28.33 -9.13
N TYR A 782 -44.71 -29.17 -8.14
CA TYR A 782 -43.76 -29.68 -7.16
C TYR A 782 -42.62 -30.52 -7.77
N GLN A 783 -42.83 -31.13 -8.95
CA GLN A 783 -41.83 -31.94 -9.64
C GLN A 783 -40.62 -31.13 -10.13
N GLN A 784 -40.76 -29.82 -10.19
CA GLN A 784 -39.75 -28.89 -10.69
C GLN A 784 -38.92 -28.26 -9.55
N VAL A 785 -39.11 -28.73 -8.30
CA VAL A 785 -38.47 -28.22 -7.09
C VAL A 785 -37.51 -29.26 -6.52
N LEU A 786 -36.28 -28.85 -6.18
CA LEU A 786 -35.28 -29.73 -5.55
C LEU A 786 -35.42 -29.77 -4.02
N GLU A 787 -35.54 -28.60 -3.40
CA GLU A 787 -35.71 -28.44 -1.95
C GLU A 787 -36.91 -27.57 -1.63
N MET A 788 -37.67 -27.92 -0.58
CA MET A 788 -38.87 -27.20 -0.18
C MET A 788 -38.94 -26.98 1.33
N LEU A 789 -39.10 -25.74 1.78
CA LEU A 789 -39.30 -25.36 3.18
C LEU A 789 -40.79 -25.11 3.44
N VAL A 790 -41.43 -25.98 4.23
CA VAL A 790 -42.86 -25.95 4.52
C VAL A 790 -43.04 -26.07 6.04
N HIS A 791 -43.77 -25.13 6.66
CA HIS A 791 -43.99 -25.10 8.12
C HIS A 791 -42.72 -25.17 8.99
N GLY A 792 -41.58 -24.70 8.48
CA GLY A 792 -40.29 -24.74 9.19
C GLY A 792 -39.53 -26.07 9.05
N GLU A 793 -40.04 -27.02 8.27
CA GLU A 793 -39.37 -28.28 7.93
C GLU A 793 -38.85 -28.26 6.50
N LEU A 794 -37.59 -28.67 6.31
CA LEU A 794 -36.95 -28.75 4.99
C LEU A 794 -37.15 -30.15 4.40
N ALA A 795 -37.98 -30.23 3.36
CA ALA A 795 -38.19 -31.42 2.55
C ALA A 795 -37.23 -31.43 1.35
N THR A 796 -36.45 -32.49 1.21
CA THR A 796 -35.48 -32.69 0.13
C THR A 796 -35.84 -33.95 -0.67
N GLY A 797 -35.90 -33.84 -2.00
CA GLY A 797 -36.33 -34.96 -2.86
C GLY A 797 -37.85 -35.08 -3.02
N GLN A 798 -38.28 -35.76 -4.09
CA GLN A 798 -39.66 -35.75 -4.56
C GLN A 798 -40.63 -36.44 -3.59
N THR A 799 -40.23 -37.53 -2.97
CA THR A 799 -41.05 -38.26 -1.99
C THR A 799 -41.33 -37.42 -0.75
N ARG A 800 -40.30 -36.76 -0.20
CA ARG A 800 -40.45 -35.87 0.98
C ARG A 800 -41.24 -34.63 0.65
N ILE A 801 -41.06 -34.05 -0.54
CA ILE A 801 -41.86 -32.92 -1.02
C ILE A 801 -43.34 -33.33 -1.13
N ARG A 802 -43.65 -34.49 -1.72
CA ARG A 802 -45.03 -35.01 -1.79
C ARG A 802 -45.64 -35.21 -0.41
N HIS A 803 -44.88 -35.79 0.52
CA HIS A 803 -45.31 -35.95 1.90
C HIS A 803 -45.58 -34.60 2.59
N ALA A 804 -44.67 -33.63 2.45
CA ALA A 804 -44.83 -32.29 3.01
C ALA A 804 -46.04 -31.53 2.44
N LEU A 805 -46.43 -31.84 1.19
CA LEU A 805 -47.62 -31.28 0.53
C LEU A 805 -48.91 -32.08 0.82
N GLY A 806 -48.85 -33.19 1.56
CA GLY A 806 -50.00 -34.04 1.84
C GLY A 806 -50.53 -34.82 0.63
N LEU A 807 -49.69 -35.01 -0.40
CA LEU A 807 -50.01 -35.80 -1.59
C LEU A 807 -49.82 -37.29 -1.31
N PRO A 808 -50.61 -38.19 -1.94
CA PRO A 808 -50.42 -39.63 -1.79
C PRO A 808 -49.02 -40.03 -2.27
N THR A 809 -48.23 -40.64 -1.39
CA THR A 809 -46.98 -41.32 -1.72
C THR A 809 -47.32 -42.73 -2.19
N ASP A 810 -47.10 -43.03 -3.46
CA ASP A 810 -47.22 -44.40 -3.94
C ASP A 810 -46.14 -45.24 -3.23
N ALA A 811 -46.58 -46.29 -2.54
CA ALA A 811 -45.76 -47.12 -1.66
C ALA A 811 -44.77 -48.06 -2.39
N THR A 812 -44.29 -47.65 -3.56
CA THR A 812 -43.09 -48.22 -4.16
C THR A 812 -41.96 -47.27 -3.83
N GLU A 813 -41.26 -47.57 -2.74
CA GLU A 813 -39.94 -47.00 -2.43
C GLU A 813 -39.08 -47.04 -3.71
N ASP A 814 -38.91 -45.90 -4.36
CA ASP A 814 -38.09 -45.78 -5.56
C ASP A 814 -36.64 -46.02 -5.14
N VAL A 815 -36.11 -47.17 -5.54
CA VAL A 815 -34.77 -47.62 -5.16
C VAL A 815 -33.72 -46.59 -5.57
N ASP A 816 -33.94 -45.90 -6.69
CA ASP A 816 -33.04 -44.87 -7.20
C ASP A 816 -33.08 -43.60 -6.32
N GLU A 817 -34.24 -43.26 -5.76
CA GLU A 817 -34.37 -42.11 -4.84
C GLU A 817 -33.70 -42.38 -3.49
N ILE A 818 -33.84 -43.60 -2.95
CA ILE A 818 -33.20 -44.03 -1.72
C ILE A 818 -31.67 -44.07 -1.89
N ASP A 819 -31.20 -44.58 -3.03
CA ASP A 819 -29.77 -44.66 -3.32
C ASP A 819 -29.18 -43.26 -3.49
N ASN A 820 -29.89 -42.34 -4.17
CA ASN A 820 -29.50 -40.94 -4.26
C ASN A 820 -29.51 -40.21 -2.91
N PHE A 821 -30.50 -40.47 -2.06
CA PHE A 821 -30.56 -39.93 -0.70
C PHE A 821 -29.31 -40.32 0.10
N TYR A 822 -28.93 -41.60 0.08
CA TYR A 822 -27.76 -42.06 0.82
C TYR A 822 -26.46 -41.55 0.22
N LEU A 823 -26.31 -41.53 -1.11
CA LEU A 823 -25.12 -40.99 -1.78
C LEU A 823 -24.90 -39.50 -1.50
N THR A 824 -25.97 -38.71 -1.53
CA THR A 824 -25.93 -37.27 -1.23
C THR A 824 -25.53 -37.03 0.23
N ASN A 825 -26.09 -37.78 1.18
CA ASN A 825 -25.70 -37.63 2.58
C ASN A 825 -24.26 -38.12 2.84
N ILE A 826 -23.80 -39.17 2.15
CA ILE A 826 -22.41 -39.64 2.24
C ILE A 826 -21.43 -38.56 1.73
N SER A 827 -21.75 -37.87 0.63
CA SER A 827 -20.89 -36.81 0.07
C SER A 827 -20.83 -35.54 0.94
N LEU A 828 -21.93 -35.21 1.63
CA LEU A 828 -22.02 -34.05 2.52
C LEU A 828 -21.29 -34.23 3.87
N VAL A 829 -21.09 -35.48 4.33
CA VAL A 829 -20.44 -35.74 5.63
C VAL A 829 -18.92 -35.46 5.55
N ARG A 830 -18.48 -34.45 6.28
CA ARG A 830 -17.04 -34.12 6.41
C ARG A 830 -16.33 -35.12 7.33
N GLY A 831 -15.43 -35.92 6.76
CA GLY A 831 -14.57 -36.87 7.48
C GLY A 831 -14.96 -38.34 7.29
N PRO A 832 -14.25 -39.29 7.96
CA PRO A 832 -14.50 -40.71 7.76
C PRO A 832 -15.84 -41.15 8.37
N ILE A 833 -16.67 -41.82 7.56
CA ILE A 833 -17.92 -42.44 8.01
C ILE A 833 -17.57 -43.80 8.64
N VAL A 834 -17.82 -43.95 9.94
CA VAL A 834 -17.53 -45.18 10.68
C VAL A 834 -18.83 -45.77 11.22
N ILE A 835 -19.14 -46.99 10.80
CA ILE A 835 -20.33 -47.75 11.19
C ILE A 835 -19.92 -49.05 11.88
N ASN A 836 -20.83 -49.64 12.64
CA ASN A 836 -20.61 -50.94 13.26
C ASN A 836 -20.51 -52.05 12.20
N ALA A 837 -19.56 -52.96 12.36
CA ALA A 837 -19.30 -54.03 11.38
C ALA A 837 -20.37 -55.14 11.36
N ARG A 838 -21.22 -55.23 12.39
CA ARG A 838 -22.20 -56.32 12.53
C ARG A 838 -23.59 -55.96 12.00
N ASP A 839 -24.05 -54.75 12.28
CA ASP A 839 -25.41 -54.29 11.96
C ASP A 839 -25.41 -53.08 11.02
N HIS A 840 -24.23 -52.56 10.65
CA HIS A 840 -24.04 -51.36 9.85
C HIS A 840 -24.69 -50.11 10.45
N ALA A 841 -25.01 -50.13 11.75
CA ALA A 841 -25.60 -48.99 12.44
C ALA A 841 -24.53 -47.90 12.72
N PRO A 842 -24.96 -46.65 12.93
CA PRO A 842 -24.06 -45.56 13.34
C PRO A 842 -23.27 -45.94 14.60
N ALA A 843 -21.95 -45.80 14.58
CA ALA A 843 -21.07 -46.16 15.70
C ALA A 843 -21.06 -45.11 16.83
N GLY A 844 -22.21 -44.52 17.14
CA GLY A 844 -22.40 -43.45 18.13
C GLY A 844 -22.18 -42.02 17.61
N ASP A 845 -21.93 -41.85 16.30
CA ASP A 845 -21.75 -40.55 15.68
C ASP A 845 -23.12 -39.94 15.28
N LYS A 846 -23.53 -38.88 15.97
CA LYS A 846 -24.79 -38.16 15.70
C LYS A 846 -24.86 -37.58 14.28
N ARG A 847 -23.71 -37.38 13.61
CA ARG A 847 -23.66 -36.91 12.21
C ARG A 847 -24.19 -37.95 11.22
N LEU A 848 -24.36 -39.20 11.66
CA LEU A 848 -24.84 -40.32 10.85
C LEU A 848 -26.28 -40.72 11.21
N ASP A 849 -27.02 -39.87 11.93
CA ASP A 849 -28.41 -40.17 12.31
C ASP A 849 -29.34 -40.35 11.09
N TRP A 850 -29.00 -39.75 9.94
CA TRP A 850 -29.67 -39.96 8.65
C TRP A 850 -29.66 -41.42 8.17
N ILE A 851 -28.75 -42.27 8.65
CA ILE A 851 -28.74 -43.71 8.33
C ILE A 851 -30.02 -44.39 8.85
N ARG A 852 -30.59 -43.87 9.95
CA ARG A 852 -31.79 -44.44 10.60
C ARG A 852 -33.09 -43.96 9.98
N GLU A 853 -33.02 -43.14 8.94
CA GLU A 853 -34.17 -42.53 8.30
C GLU A 853 -35.08 -43.55 7.60
N TYR A 854 -34.48 -44.56 6.99
CA TYR A 854 -35.18 -45.72 6.45
C TYR A 854 -34.98 -46.95 7.35
N PRO A 855 -35.83 -47.98 7.21
CA PRO A 855 -35.66 -49.23 7.94
C PRO A 855 -34.23 -49.76 7.79
N PRO A 856 -33.63 -50.37 8.85
CA PRO A 856 -32.25 -50.87 8.80
C PRO A 856 -31.97 -51.83 7.63
N ALA A 857 -33.00 -52.55 7.17
CA ALA A 857 -32.92 -53.44 6.02
C ALA A 857 -32.65 -52.69 4.70
N THR A 858 -33.17 -51.47 4.56
CA THR A 858 -33.00 -50.61 3.37
C THR A 858 -31.58 -50.10 3.27
N TRP A 859 -31.01 -49.57 4.37
CA TRP A 859 -29.60 -49.19 4.47
C TRP A 859 -28.64 -50.35 4.17
N GLN A 860 -28.93 -51.53 4.74
CA GLN A 860 -28.12 -52.71 4.48
C GLN A 860 -28.21 -53.18 3.02
N SER A 861 -29.37 -53.00 2.39
CA SER A 861 -29.57 -53.33 0.97
C SER A 861 -28.82 -52.35 0.06
N PHE A 862 -28.86 -51.05 0.37
CA PHE A 862 -28.06 -50.01 -0.29
C PHE A 862 -26.56 -50.33 -0.21
N LEU A 863 -26.03 -50.61 1.00
CA LEU A 863 -24.62 -50.92 1.18
C LEU A 863 -24.17 -52.15 0.38
N ARG A 864 -25.00 -53.21 0.35
CA ARG A 864 -24.71 -54.40 -0.46
C ARG A 864 -24.68 -54.07 -1.94
N ARG A 865 -25.71 -53.39 -2.47
CA ARG A 865 -25.75 -52.97 -3.88
C ARG A 865 -24.53 -52.14 -4.27
N MET A 866 -24.23 -51.09 -3.50
CA MET A 866 -23.10 -50.21 -3.81
C MET A 866 -21.73 -50.88 -3.65
N GLN A 867 -21.62 -51.88 -2.77
CA GLN A 867 -20.40 -52.69 -2.64
C GLN A 867 -20.25 -53.69 -3.79
N ASP A 868 -21.34 -54.32 -4.23
CA ASP A 868 -21.39 -55.23 -5.38
C ASP A 868 -21.10 -54.49 -6.70
N GLU A 869 -21.56 -53.23 -6.81
CA GLU A 869 -21.25 -52.32 -7.91
C GLU A 869 -19.84 -51.70 -7.82
N GLY A 870 -19.10 -51.95 -6.74
CA GLY A 870 -17.75 -51.42 -6.55
C GLY A 870 -17.66 -49.91 -6.28
N LYS A 871 -18.78 -49.25 -5.96
CA LYS A 871 -18.87 -47.80 -5.66
C LYS A 871 -18.48 -47.47 -4.20
N ILE A 872 -18.55 -48.46 -3.30
CA ILE A 872 -18.19 -48.30 -1.89
C ILE A 872 -17.29 -49.45 -1.43
N VAL A 873 -16.29 -49.13 -0.59
CA VAL A 873 -15.43 -50.09 0.11
C VAL A 873 -15.60 -49.94 1.62
N LEU A 874 -15.77 -51.08 2.32
CA LEU A 874 -15.82 -51.15 3.78
C LEU A 874 -14.49 -51.65 4.34
N GLU A 875 -13.73 -50.75 4.98
CA GLU A 875 -12.41 -51.04 5.54
C GLU A 875 -12.50 -51.27 7.05
N ARG A 876 -11.88 -52.33 7.59
CA ARG A 876 -11.88 -52.57 9.04
C ARG A 876 -11.07 -51.50 9.76
N VAL A 877 -11.61 -50.96 10.85
CA VAL A 877 -10.92 -49.97 11.69
C VAL A 877 -10.60 -50.57 13.05
N ASN A 878 -9.34 -50.44 13.50
CA ASN A 878 -8.96 -50.76 14.87
C ASN A 878 -9.47 -49.66 15.81
N ALA A 879 -10.54 -49.94 16.54
CA ALA A 879 -11.12 -49.07 17.54
C ALA A 879 -11.46 -49.87 18.81
N SER A 880 -11.46 -49.22 19.98
CA SER A 880 -11.93 -49.82 21.22
C SER A 880 -13.46 -50.01 21.18
N GLY A 881 -13.94 -51.19 21.57
CA GLY A 881 -15.37 -51.54 21.57
C GLY A 881 -15.77 -52.55 20.46
N PRO A 882 -17.07 -52.64 20.11
CA PRO A 882 -17.53 -53.55 19.07
C PRO A 882 -16.85 -53.27 17.72
N PRO A 883 -16.62 -54.28 16.88
CA PRO A 883 -15.88 -54.14 15.63
C PRO A 883 -16.55 -53.10 14.70
N LYS A 884 -15.76 -52.20 14.12
CA LYS A 884 -16.22 -51.10 13.27
C LYS A 884 -15.59 -51.19 11.88
N VAL A 885 -16.32 -50.69 10.88
CA VAL A 885 -15.84 -50.51 9.51
C VAL A 885 -15.97 -49.06 9.10
N ARG A 886 -15.01 -48.58 8.31
CA ARG A 886 -15.03 -47.28 7.66
C ARG A 886 -15.59 -47.45 6.26
N LEU A 887 -16.57 -46.64 5.92
CA LEU A 887 -17.14 -46.55 4.59
C LEU A 887 -16.31 -45.55 3.76
N ARG A 888 -15.85 -45.98 2.58
CA ARG A 888 -15.10 -45.15 1.63
C ARG A 888 -15.72 -45.26 0.23
N LEU A 889 -16.01 -44.14 -0.41
CA LEU A 889 -16.39 -44.11 -1.83
C LEU A 889 -15.17 -44.38 -2.70
N THR A 890 -15.33 -45.22 -3.73
CA THR A 890 -14.25 -45.61 -4.65
C THR A 890 -13.98 -44.55 -5.73
N GLU A 891 -15.01 -43.76 -6.06
CA GLU A 891 -14.94 -42.59 -6.93
C GLU A 891 -15.41 -41.35 -6.14
N ARG A 892 -14.74 -40.20 -6.31
CA ARG A 892 -15.31 -38.93 -5.84
C ARG A 892 -16.41 -38.55 -6.84
N PRO A 893 -17.64 -38.24 -6.40
CA PRO A 893 -18.62 -37.68 -7.32
C PRO A 893 -18.09 -36.35 -7.86
N ASP A 894 -18.15 -36.18 -9.18
CA ASP A 894 -17.87 -34.91 -9.88
C ASP A 894 -18.87 -33.82 -9.50
#